data_AF-A0A3M1J307-F1
#
_entry.id   AF-A0A3M1J307-F1
#
_cell.length_a   1.000
_cell.length_b   1.000
_cell.length_c   1.000
_cell.angle_alpha   90.00
_cell.angle_beta   90.00
_cell.angle_gamma   90.00
#
_symmetry.space_group_name_H-M   'P 1'
#
loop_
_entity.id
_entity.type
_entity.pdbx_description
1 polymer ?
#
loop_
_entity_poly.entity_id
_entity_poly.type
_entity_poly.pdbx_seq_one_letter_code
_entity_poly.pdbx_strand_id
1 'polypeptide(L)'
;LYQSFVEGLLLKPASYDKWITVVDSTAGFAARLPAHYELTYTPEINQYEGPFGQVGGIYHAGFDLNTAKDAGATTWILYGDLTSDPLEPETDSDQQARAKEWLEEFFGASFSYEGAPARFSDSQTLSGEFYKKYPVKLQGKLIQRGNRFYALVAIDRERNILTKKLLPGFRTLPVFPTQTAQLVEIDSLLQVYLPAPPQRKGLSAEIHDDLLSEFIDRNAPPDEVTTATDPLTGNHHWLRIHRLPQFFGTTDTLGFLRSYLDSLSSAYDSTELLGVTTVQGFPGLLARMSLHQSKLLTQVQIYTAGNRVIEKLVQGSAEASRHPNVIAFFDEDQWDRSKLGPTVLTTRANELLQALASENTAEVEAALAVVSVSGGLQAEHAPALRQVILRPSWPGDLNPTTAQRQLLAYYHSLSNQQLHQLEQLYRAAANTPHLRRTILNWLGDQGQEVYWSLYFRVLFQHTSAADDIGRYIHPSLSEQPQLIRARWPALLTALAQAEAHPLLWQLVAAGYHQDLDLAPLQLLAQNHLEDWLGGQASPSETELEALLHCLQQVPASPAILPLLKTLMNSDASVVIRASALGARLRAGDKIKRAALRPLLNHNKLRYPCLRVLNSFPSANLLPKNFEGAAMAQYLLDQHWQAADKALVSEVRLSKKIAYRYQNQTYHAYVFTFTYDDDFNRLAVVGLFQQDGPYFRDEGWINTTDYTVSRRRQDEKAIDLLDELRRRRE
;
A
#
# COMPACT_ATOMS: atom_id res chain seq x y z
N LEU A 1 -1.14 6.15 -50.16
CA LEU A 1 -1.32 4.75 -49.72
C LEU A 1 -2.02 3.92 -50.80
N TYR A 2 -3.29 4.17 -51.15
CA TYR A 2 -4.00 3.40 -52.20
C TYR A 2 -3.38 3.50 -53.60
N GLN A 3 -3.04 4.71 -54.06
CA GLN A 3 -2.48 4.92 -55.40
C GLN A 3 -1.07 4.33 -55.53
N SER A 4 -0.26 4.47 -54.47
CA SER A 4 1.08 3.89 -54.34
C SER A 4 1.07 2.35 -54.21
N PHE A 5 0.03 1.75 -53.61
CA PHE A 5 -0.14 0.29 -53.54
C PHE A 5 -0.48 -0.29 -54.92
N VAL A 6 -1.41 0.34 -55.65
CA VAL A 6 -1.75 -0.03 -57.03
C VAL A 6 -0.59 0.22 -57.99
N GLU A 7 0.21 1.27 -57.80
CA GLU A 7 1.44 1.50 -58.58
C GLU A 7 2.55 0.49 -58.23
N GLY A 8 2.70 0.09 -56.96
CA GLY A 8 3.62 -0.97 -56.54
C GLY A 8 3.25 -2.36 -57.06
N LEU A 9 1.94 -2.64 -57.17
CA LEU A 9 1.41 -3.81 -57.87
C LEU A 9 1.86 -3.84 -59.33
N LEU A 10 1.99 -2.67 -59.98
CA LEU A 10 2.24 -2.49 -61.42
C LEU A 10 3.72 -2.62 -61.86
N LEU A 11 4.69 -2.60 -60.93
CA LEU A 11 6.10 -2.30 -61.25
C LEU A 11 7.07 -3.49 -61.30
N LYS A 12 6.66 -4.73 -61.00
CA LYS A 12 7.60 -5.86 -60.98
C LYS A 12 7.80 -6.49 -62.37
N PRO A 13 9.05 -6.76 -62.78
CA PRO A 13 9.37 -7.28 -64.11
C PRO A 13 8.78 -8.68 -64.35
N ALA A 14 8.50 -8.97 -65.62
CA ALA A 14 7.88 -10.21 -66.09
C ALA A 14 8.72 -11.46 -65.82
N SER A 15 8.04 -12.60 -65.63
CA SER A 15 8.67 -13.92 -65.57
C SER A 15 8.56 -14.68 -66.89
N TYR A 16 9.61 -15.42 -67.21
CA TYR A 16 9.61 -16.46 -68.23
C TYR A 16 9.22 -17.81 -67.60
N ASP A 17 7.95 -18.21 -67.69
CA ASP A 17 7.33 -19.56 -67.52
C ASP A 17 7.77 -20.53 -66.38
N LYS A 18 8.72 -20.17 -65.51
CA LYS A 18 9.31 -21.09 -64.52
C LYS A 18 8.61 -20.95 -63.17
N TRP A 19 7.80 -21.93 -62.82
CA TRP A 19 7.20 -22.08 -61.49
C TRP A 19 8.12 -22.88 -60.57
N ILE A 20 8.33 -22.38 -59.36
CA ILE A 20 9.10 -23.05 -58.30
C ILE A 20 8.18 -23.36 -57.12
N THR A 21 8.54 -24.37 -56.33
CA THR A 21 7.86 -24.65 -55.06
C THR A 21 8.63 -23.94 -53.96
N VAL A 22 7.97 -22.99 -53.31
CA VAL A 22 8.47 -22.32 -52.11
C VAL A 22 7.98 -23.11 -50.91
N VAL A 23 8.90 -23.42 -49.99
CA VAL A 23 8.61 -24.10 -48.73
C VAL A 23 8.98 -23.14 -47.62
N ASP A 24 8.01 -22.72 -46.81
CA ASP A 24 8.23 -21.94 -45.61
C ASP A 24 7.89 -22.81 -44.40
N SER A 25 8.93 -23.28 -43.72
CA SER A 25 8.81 -24.09 -42.50
C SER A 25 8.34 -23.27 -41.29
N THR A 26 8.60 -21.96 -41.27
CA THR A 26 8.19 -21.05 -40.18
C THR A 26 6.71 -20.67 -40.34
N ALA A 27 6.25 -20.53 -41.57
CA ALA A 27 4.83 -20.36 -41.86
C ALA A 27 4.04 -21.67 -41.91
N GLY A 28 4.70 -22.83 -42.07
CA GLY A 28 4.05 -24.15 -42.08
C GLY A 28 3.43 -24.56 -43.42
N PHE A 29 3.86 -23.98 -44.55
CA PHE A 29 3.27 -24.25 -45.86
C PHE A 29 4.29 -24.48 -46.99
N ALA A 30 3.82 -25.10 -48.07
CA ALA A 30 4.50 -25.12 -49.35
C ALA A 30 3.55 -24.63 -50.45
N ALA A 31 4.02 -23.72 -51.29
CA ALA A 31 3.23 -23.15 -52.38
C ALA A 31 4.01 -23.12 -53.68
N ARG A 32 3.32 -23.39 -54.79
CA ARG A 32 3.90 -23.14 -56.12
C ARG A 32 3.75 -21.66 -56.45
N LEU A 33 4.87 -20.98 -56.61
CA LEU A 33 4.96 -19.56 -56.97
C LEU A 33 5.81 -19.38 -58.24
N PRO A 34 5.64 -18.27 -58.97
CA PRO A 34 6.57 -17.88 -60.02
C PRO A 34 8.01 -17.68 -59.47
N ALA A 35 9.03 -17.95 -60.29
CA ALA A 35 10.44 -17.92 -59.87
C ALA A 35 10.95 -16.55 -59.39
N HIS A 36 10.26 -15.46 -59.72
CA HIS A 36 10.60 -14.08 -59.35
C HIS A 36 9.76 -13.56 -58.17
N TYR A 37 9.22 -14.45 -57.34
CA TYR A 37 8.54 -14.03 -56.11
C TYR A 37 9.53 -13.28 -55.20
N GLU A 38 9.01 -12.32 -54.46
CA GLU A 38 9.72 -11.64 -53.39
C GLU A 38 9.01 -11.94 -52.07
N LEU A 39 9.80 -12.13 -51.03
CA LEU A 39 9.34 -12.33 -49.67
C LEU A 39 9.62 -11.05 -48.89
N THR A 40 8.56 -10.36 -48.52
CA THR A 40 8.66 -9.19 -47.65
C THR A 40 8.35 -9.65 -46.23
N TYR A 41 9.38 -9.71 -45.39
CA TYR A 41 9.21 -9.74 -43.94
C TYR A 41 9.00 -8.31 -43.50
N THR A 42 7.83 -7.98 -42.94
CA THR A 42 7.49 -6.59 -42.61
C THR A 42 7.53 -6.33 -41.11
N PRO A 43 8.67 -5.88 -40.57
CA PRO A 43 8.67 -5.11 -39.33
C PRO A 43 8.23 -3.65 -39.56
N GLU A 44 8.04 -3.18 -40.80
CA GLU A 44 7.74 -1.76 -41.09
C GLU A 44 6.27 -1.48 -41.45
N ILE A 45 5.42 -2.50 -41.68
CA ILE A 45 3.94 -2.34 -41.66
C ILE A 45 3.45 -2.37 -40.19
N ASN A 46 4.20 -1.70 -39.32
CA ASN A 46 4.01 -1.66 -37.87
C ASN A 46 2.98 -0.60 -37.43
N GLN A 47 2.12 -0.12 -38.34
CA GLN A 47 1.18 0.99 -38.06
C GLN A 47 -0.29 0.64 -38.29
N TYR A 48 -0.61 -0.62 -38.57
CA TYR A 48 -2.00 -1.03 -38.73
C TYR A 48 -2.49 -1.70 -37.44
N GLU A 49 -3.25 -0.94 -36.64
CA GLU A 49 -3.95 -1.37 -35.41
C GLU A 49 -5.26 -2.12 -35.76
N GLY A 50 -5.19 -3.07 -36.67
CA GLY A 50 -6.36 -3.86 -37.05
C GLY A 50 -6.68 -5.01 -36.08
N PRO A 51 -7.78 -5.72 -36.33
CA PRO A 51 -8.26 -6.85 -35.50
C PRO A 51 -7.34 -8.09 -35.46
N PHE A 52 -6.25 -8.10 -36.24
CA PHE A 52 -5.29 -9.20 -36.38
C PHE A 52 -3.90 -8.76 -35.95
N GLY A 53 -3.08 -9.73 -35.52
CA GLY A 53 -1.70 -9.48 -35.14
C GLY A 53 -0.83 -9.09 -36.32
N GLN A 54 0.47 -8.96 -36.07
CA GLN A 54 1.43 -8.71 -37.13
C GLN A 54 1.37 -9.82 -38.19
N VAL A 55 1.28 -9.42 -39.46
CA VAL A 55 1.41 -10.35 -40.60
C VAL A 55 2.80 -10.95 -40.56
N GLY A 56 2.89 -12.27 -40.40
CA GLY A 56 4.16 -12.98 -40.22
C GLY A 56 5.05 -12.95 -41.47
N GLY A 57 4.44 -12.84 -42.65
CA GLY A 57 5.16 -12.68 -43.91
C GLY A 57 4.23 -12.56 -45.12
N ILE A 58 4.75 -11.91 -46.16
CA ILE A 58 4.03 -11.71 -47.43
C ILE A 58 4.88 -12.22 -48.59
N TYR A 59 4.38 -13.24 -49.26
CA TYR A 59 4.95 -13.71 -50.53
C TYR A 59 4.18 -13.06 -51.66
N HIS A 60 4.88 -12.34 -52.53
CA HIS A 60 4.27 -11.66 -53.67
C HIS A 60 5.06 -11.89 -54.95
N ALA A 61 4.36 -12.17 -56.04
CA ALA A 61 4.96 -12.39 -57.36
C ALA A 61 4.27 -11.50 -58.41
N GLY A 62 5.09 -10.79 -59.20
CA GLY A 62 4.63 -9.86 -60.25
C GLY A 62 4.03 -10.53 -61.48
N PHE A 63 3.58 -9.73 -62.45
CA PHE A 63 2.76 -10.18 -63.58
C PHE A 63 3.41 -11.19 -64.53
N ASP A 64 2.58 -12.09 -65.05
CA ASP A 64 2.84 -12.86 -66.26
C ASP A 64 2.41 -12.03 -67.48
N LEU A 65 3.30 -11.89 -68.49
CA LEU A 65 3.14 -10.98 -69.63
C LEU A 65 3.13 -11.71 -70.99
N ASN A 66 2.77 -13.00 -70.99
CA ASN A 66 2.93 -13.84 -72.18
C ASN A 66 1.97 -13.54 -73.37
N THR A 67 1.15 -12.49 -73.32
CA THR A 67 0.54 -11.89 -74.52
C THR A 67 0.51 -10.37 -74.39
N ALA A 68 1.11 -9.66 -75.36
CA ALA A 68 1.13 -8.19 -75.45
C ALA A 68 -0.27 -7.53 -75.62
N LYS A 69 -1.35 -8.28 -75.37
CA LYS A 69 -2.74 -7.81 -75.37
C LYS A 69 -3.54 -8.17 -74.11
N ASP A 70 -3.05 -9.06 -73.23
CA ASP A 70 -3.83 -9.52 -72.07
C ASP A 70 -3.10 -9.15 -70.77
N ALA A 71 -3.73 -8.30 -69.97
CA ALA A 71 -3.11 -7.62 -68.85
C ALA A 71 -3.16 -8.44 -67.55
N GLY A 72 -1.99 -8.68 -66.96
CA GLY A 72 -1.68 -8.34 -65.57
C GLY A 72 -2.40 -9.12 -64.47
N ALA A 73 -1.88 -10.31 -64.10
CA ALA A 73 -2.22 -10.98 -62.85
C ALA A 73 -1.07 -11.11 -61.83
N THR A 74 -1.28 -10.76 -60.55
CA THR A 74 -0.30 -10.88 -59.44
C THR A 74 -0.81 -11.85 -58.38
N THR A 75 0.11 -12.51 -57.66
CA THR A 75 -0.20 -13.48 -56.62
C THR A 75 0.36 -13.05 -55.28
N TRP A 76 -0.44 -13.20 -54.23
CA TRP A 76 -0.11 -12.91 -52.85
C TRP A 76 -0.43 -14.13 -51.97
N ILE A 77 0.50 -14.47 -51.07
CA ILE A 77 0.25 -15.38 -49.95
C ILE A 77 0.60 -14.61 -48.69
N LEU A 78 -0.40 -14.38 -47.85
CA LEU A 78 -0.25 -13.76 -46.54
C LEU A 78 -0.55 -14.82 -45.48
N TYR A 79 0.18 -14.76 -44.37
CA TYR A 79 -0.16 -15.54 -43.19
C TYR A 79 0.03 -14.72 -41.94
N GLY A 80 -0.77 -15.02 -40.93
CA GLY A 80 -0.69 -14.39 -39.62
C GLY A 80 -1.35 -15.26 -38.57
N ASP A 81 -1.05 -14.93 -37.33
CA ASP A 81 -1.69 -15.52 -36.16
C ASP A 81 -2.77 -14.55 -35.66
N LEU A 82 -3.96 -15.07 -35.35
CA LEU A 82 -5.03 -14.31 -34.73
C LEU A 82 -4.57 -13.79 -33.38
N THR A 83 -4.58 -12.47 -33.20
CA THR A 83 -4.47 -11.84 -31.88
C THR A 83 -5.85 -11.48 -31.36
N SER A 84 -6.01 -11.53 -30.04
CA SER A 84 -7.27 -11.26 -29.38
C SER A 84 -7.81 -9.85 -29.64
N ASP A 85 -9.09 -9.78 -30.01
CA ASP A 85 -9.93 -8.58 -29.93
C ASP A 85 -11.03 -8.88 -28.90
N PRO A 86 -11.44 -7.95 -28.01
CA PRO A 86 -11.88 -8.32 -26.65
C PRO A 86 -13.32 -8.82 -26.46
N LEU A 87 -14.17 -8.97 -27.48
CA LEU A 87 -15.62 -8.77 -27.26
C LEU A 87 -16.62 -9.91 -27.53
N GLU A 88 -16.27 -11.18 -27.79
CA GLU A 88 -17.25 -12.31 -27.90
C GLU A 88 -16.60 -13.68 -28.27
N PRO A 89 -17.08 -14.86 -27.83
CA PRO A 89 -16.55 -16.14 -28.34
C PRO A 89 -16.73 -16.27 -29.86
N GLU A 90 -15.66 -16.61 -30.58
CA GLU A 90 -15.67 -16.75 -32.05
C GLU A 90 -15.73 -18.22 -32.45
N THR A 91 -16.75 -18.57 -33.22
CA THR A 91 -16.80 -19.81 -34.01
C THR A 91 -15.78 -19.72 -35.15
N ASP A 92 -15.43 -20.84 -35.79
CA ASP A 92 -14.62 -20.83 -37.02
C ASP A 92 -15.21 -19.92 -38.11
N SER A 93 -16.54 -19.78 -38.12
CA SER A 93 -17.25 -18.85 -39.00
C SER A 93 -16.91 -17.40 -38.71
N ASP A 94 -16.74 -17.04 -37.44
CA ASP A 94 -16.45 -15.66 -37.02
C ASP A 94 -14.99 -15.32 -37.28
N GLN A 95 -14.07 -16.27 -37.05
CA GLN A 95 -12.65 -16.12 -37.39
C GLN A 95 -12.46 -15.92 -38.90
N GLN A 96 -13.20 -16.68 -39.72
CA GLN A 96 -13.18 -16.52 -41.17
C GLN A 96 -13.79 -15.18 -41.60
N ALA A 97 -14.90 -14.76 -41.00
CA ALA A 97 -15.53 -13.46 -41.27
C ALA A 97 -14.56 -12.30 -41.00
N ARG A 98 -13.87 -12.31 -39.85
CA ARG A 98 -12.87 -11.29 -39.53
C ARG A 98 -11.67 -11.35 -40.48
N ALA A 99 -11.20 -12.55 -40.84
CA ALA A 99 -10.08 -12.70 -41.77
C ALA A 99 -10.43 -12.14 -43.15
N LYS A 100 -11.70 -12.28 -43.56
CA LYS A 100 -12.24 -11.63 -44.77
C LYS A 100 -12.27 -10.11 -44.62
N GLU A 101 -12.80 -9.56 -43.53
CA GLU A 101 -12.83 -8.10 -43.30
C GLU A 101 -11.43 -7.49 -43.31
N TRP A 102 -10.47 -8.16 -42.67
CA TRP A 102 -9.07 -7.76 -42.71
C TRP A 102 -8.49 -7.78 -44.12
N LEU A 103 -8.80 -8.80 -44.93
CA LEU A 103 -8.40 -8.81 -46.34
C LEU A 103 -9.04 -7.69 -47.14
N GLU A 104 -10.32 -7.39 -46.88
CA GLU A 104 -11.02 -6.28 -47.53
C GLU A 104 -10.34 -4.95 -47.25
N GLU A 105 -9.91 -4.73 -46.01
CA GLU A 105 -9.17 -3.53 -45.62
C GLU A 105 -7.74 -3.52 -46.18
N PHE A 106 -7.00 -4.63 -46.07
CA PHE A 106 -5.62 -4.75 -46.54
C PHE A 106 -5.50 -4.49 -48.04
N PHE A 107 -6.41 -5.08 -48.83
CA PHE A 107 -6.43 -4.90 -50.28
C PHE A 107 -7.27 -3.70 -50.75
N GLY A 108 -8.06 -3.11 -49.85
CA GLY A 108 -8.95 -2.01 -50.19
C GLY A 108 -10.03 -2.39 -51.22
N ALA A 109 -10.59 -3.58 -51.05
CA ALA A 109 -11.57 -4.17 -51.95
C ALA A 109 -12.68 -4.86 -51.16
N SER A 110 -13.84 -5.09 -51.79
CA SER A 110 -14.91 -5.86 -51.16
C SER A 110 -14.86 -7.31 -51.65
N PHE A 111 -14.87 -8.26 -50.72
CA PHE A 111 -14.87 -9.69 -50.99
C PHE A 111 -16.24 -10.30 -50.70
N SER A 112 -16.53 -11.42 -51.35
CA SER A 112 -17.72 -12.24 -51.14
C SER A 112 -17.32 -13.71 -51.16
N TYR A 113 -17.96 -14.52 -50.32
CA TYR A 113 -17.72 -15.97 -50.31
C TYR A 113 -18.39 -16.63 -51.53
N GLU A 114 -17.67 -17.49 -52.22
CA GLU A 114 -18.21 -18.26 -53.34
C GLU A 114 -18.74 -19.62 -52.87
N GLY A 115 -20.05 -19.84 -53.00
CA GLY A 115 -20.72 -21.09 -52.66
C GLY A 115 -21.12 -21.21 -51.19
N ALA A 116 -21.81 -22.30 -50.84
CA ALA A 116 -22.12 -22.62 -49.44
C ALA A 116 -20.85 -23.10 -48.73
N PRO A 117 -20.64 -22.75 -47.44
CA PRO A 117 -19.51 -23.28 -46.67
C PRO A 117 -19.57 -24.80 -46.72
N ALA A 118 -18.55 -25.42 -47.29
CA ALA A 118 -18.45 -26.86 -47.26
C ALA A 118 -18.32 -27.26 -45.79
N ARG A 119 -19.29 -28.03 -45.27
CA ARG A 119 -19.18 -28.65 -43.94
C ARG A 119 -17.83 -29.38 -43.92
N PHE A 120 -16.96 -29.04 -42.96
CA PHE A 120 -15.60 -29.59 -42.79
C PHE A 120 -14.50 -29.04 -43.73
N SER A 121 -14.70 -27.89 -44.36
CA SER A 121 -13.64 -27.24 -45.13
C SER A 121 -12.95 -26.15 -44.31
N ASP A 122 -11.69 -26.37 -43.95
CA ASP A 122 -10.73 -25.38 -43.42
C ASP A 122 -10.45 -24.22 -44.39
N SER A 123 -11.22 -24.10 -45.48
CA SER A 123 -10.97 -23.14 -46.53
C SER A 123 -12.23 -22.61 -47.19
N GLN A 124 -12.22 -21.32 -47.52
CA GLN A 124 -13.30 -20.66 -48.26
C GLN A 124 -12.75 -19.88 -49.44
N THR A 125 -13.44 -19.98 -50.58
CA THR A 125 -13.08 -19.23 -51.78
C THR A 125 -13.71 -17.85 -51.69
N LEU A 126 -12.91 -16.82 -51.98
CA LEU A 126 -13.32 -15.43 -52.01
C LEU A 126 -13.29 -14.91 -53.44
N SER A 127 -14.26 -14.09 -53.82
CA SER A 127 -14.14 -13.22 -54.99
C SER A 127 -14.56 -11.80 -54.68
N GLY A 128 -13.87 -10.85 -55.27
CA GLY A 128 -14.04 -9.42 -54.98
C GLY A 128 -13.69 -8.54 -56.17
N GLU A 129 -14.04 -7.27 -56.07
CA GLU A 129 -13.71 -6.24 -57.06
C GLU A 129 -13.17 -5.00 -56.34
N PHE A 130 -12.16 -4.35 -56.92
CA PHE A 130 -11.66 -3.08 -56.40
C PHE A 130 -12.71 -1.97 -56.52
N TYR A 131 -12.73 -1.05 -55.55
CA TYR A 131 -13.73 0.03 -55.50
C TYR A 131 -13.72 0.92 -56.77
N LYS A 132 -14.79 0.78 -57.58
CA LYS A 132 -15.36 1.66 -58.63
C LYS A 132 -14.48 2.31 -59.73
N LYS A 133 -13.14 2.35 -59.64
CA LYS A 133 -12.28 3.09 -60.61
C LYS A 133 -11.48 2.23 -61.58
N TYR A 134 -11.23 0.96 -61.25
CA TYR A 134 -10.58 -0.02 -62.14
C TYR A 134 -11.25 -1.40 -61.97
N PRO A 135 -11.85 -2.00 -63.02
CA PRO A 135 -12.50 -3.31 -62.92
C PRO A 135 -11.43 -4.41 -62.90
N VAL A 136 -10.76 -4.55 -61.77
CA VAL A 136 -9.80 -5.63 -61.53
C VAL A 136 -10.47 -6.60 -60.57
N LYS A 137 -10.56 -7.87 -60.97
CA LYS A 137 -11.17 -8.93 -60.16
C LYS A 137 -10.13 -9.53 -59.24
N LEU A 138 -10.50 -9.65 -57.98
CA LEU A 138 -9.75 -10.37 -56.96
C LEU A 138 -10.40 -11.74 -56.81
N GLN A 139 -9.59 -12.78 -56.84
CA GLN A 139 -10.01 -14.12 -56.45
C GLN A 139 -9.03 -14.64 -55.42
N GLY A 140 -9.54 -15.17 -54.34
CA GLY A 140 -8.71 -15.66 -53.25
C GLY A 140 -9.25 -16.89 -52.59
N LYS A 141 -8.48 -17.39 -51.64
CA LYS A 141 -8.84 -18.48 -50.77
C LYS A 141 -8.31 -18.18 -49.38
N LEU A 142 -9.23 -18.14 -48.41
CA LEU A 142 -8.90 -18.16 -47.00
C LEU A 142 -8.72 -19.61 -46.57
N ILE A 143 -7.68 -19.89 -45.81
CA ILE A 143 -7.43 -21.19 -45.19
C ILE A 143 -7.13 -20.94 -43.70
N GLN A 144 -7.85 -21.61 -42.82
CA GLN A 144 -7.71 -21.47 -41.37
C GLN A 144 -7.15 -22.77 -40.78
N ARG A 145 -6.21 -22.66 -39.83
CA ARG A 145 -5.66 -23.79 -39.06
C ARG A 145 -5.39 -23.38 -37.63
N GLY A 146 -6.29 -23.75 -36.73
CA GLY A 146 -6.21 -23.29 -35.35
C GLY A 146 -6.26 -21.76 -35.31
N ASN A 147 -5.25 -21.14 -34.71
CA ASN A 147 -5.12 -19.69 -34.64
C ASN A 147 -4.44 -19.07 -35.87
N ARG A 148 -3.90 -19.88 -36.78
CA ARG A 148 -3.20 -19.40 -37.97
C ARG A 148 -4.14 -19.30 -39.14
N PHE A 149 -4.07 -18.18 -39.86
CA PHE A 149 -4.78 -18.01 -41.13
C PHE A 149 -3.78 -17.85 -42.28
N TYR A 150 -4.18 -18.32 -43.46
CA TYR A 150 -3.50 -18.10 -44.72
C TYR A 150 -4.49 -17.47 -45.69
N ALA A 151 -4.09 -16.36 -46.30
CA ALA A 151 -4.82 -15.72 -47.36
C ALA A 151 -4.04 -15.85 -48.67
N LEU A 152 -4.63 -16.56 -49.62
CA LEU A 152 -4.11 -16.65 -50.97
C LEU A 152 -4.94 -15.72 -51.84
N VAL A 153 -4.32 -14.70 -52.43
CA VAL A 153 -5.04 -13.72 -53.25
C VAL A 153 -4.36 -13.63 -54.61
N ALA A 154 -5.13 -13.83 -55.66
CA ALA A 154 -4.75 -13.59 -57.04
C ALA A 154 -5.58 -12.43 -57.58
N ILE A 155 -4.91 -11.51 -58.26
CA ILE A 155 -5.52 -10.37 -58.93
C ILE A 155 -5.51 -10.70 -60.42
N ASP A 156 -6.64 -10.68 -61.12
CA ASP A 156 -6.72 -11.06 -62.54
C ASP A 156 -7.72 -10.14 -63.28
N ARG A 157 -7.35 -9.69 -64.47
CA ARG A 157 -8.18 -8.82 -65.31
C ARG A 157 -9.10 -9.61 -66.27
N GLU A 158 -8.74 -10.84 -66.67
CA GLU A 158 -9.46 -11.63 -67.70
C GLU A 158 -9.77 -13.10 -67.35
N ARG A 159 -9.52 -13.53 -66.10
CA ARG A 159 -9.90 -14.83 -65.50
C ARG A 159 -9.11 -16.07 -66.01
N ASN A 160 -8.55 -16.81 -65.04
CA ASN A 160 -8.45 -18.29 -64.93
C ASN A 160 -7.11 -19.01 -65.14
N ILE A 161 -5.98 -18.34 -65.47
CA ILE A 161 -4.72 -19.07 -65.71
C ILE A 161 -3.89 -19.24 -64.42
N LEU A 162 -3.63 -18.16 -63.67
CA LEU A 162 -2.83 -18.22 -62.44
C LEU A 162 -3.55 -18.97 -61.32
N THR A 163 -4.86 -18.77 -61.17
CA THR A 163 -5.68 -19.41 -60.12
C THR A 163 -5.70 -20.94 -60.24
N LYS A 164 -5.65 -21.50 -61.47
CA LYS A 164 -5.53 -22.95 -61.70
C LYS A 164 -4.19 -23.55 -61.26
N LYS A 165 -3.11 -22.77 -61.18
CA LYS A 165 -1.78 -23.25 -60.76
C LYS A 165 -1.49 -22.94 -59.29
N LEU A 166 -1.94 -21.78 -58.81
CA LEU A 166 -1.70 -21.29 -57.46
C LEU A 166 -2.53 -22.04 -56.41
N LEU A 167 -3.87 -22.02 -56.56
CA LEU A 167 -4.77 -22.56 -55.53
C LEU A 167 -4.62 -24.07 -55.33
N PRO A 168 -4.44 -24.89 -56.40
CA PRO A 168 -4.12 -26.32 -56.24
C PRO A 168 -2.65 -26.58 -55.88
N GLY A 169 -1.77 -25.59 -56.06
CA GLY A 169 -0.35 -25.68 -55.77
C GLY A 169 0.03 -25.31 -54.33
N PHE A 170 -0.89 -24.70 -53.58
CA PHE A 170 -0.76 -24.50 -52.14
C PHE A 170 -1.11 -25.78 -51.40
N ARG A 171 -0.18 -26.21 -50.55
CA ARG A 171 -0.39 -27.25 -49.57
C ARG A 171 0.19 -26.77 -48.26
N THR A 172 -0.59 -26.84 -47.21
CA THR A 172 -0.03 -26.87 -45.87
C THR A 172 0.92 -28.06 -45.78
N LEU A 173 2.08 -27.90 -45.17
CA LEU A 173 3.00 -29.02 -45.04
C LEU A 173 2.31 -30.11 -44.21
N PRO A 174 2.30 -31.38 -44.67
CA PRO A 174 1.81 -32.48 -43.85
C PRO A 174 2.65 -32.58 -42.59
N VAL A 175 2.04 -33.09 -41.52
CA VAL A 175 2.67 -33.40 -40.23
C VAL A 175 3.79 -34.40 -40.48
N PHE A 176 4.97 -33.91 -40.82
CA PHE A 176 6.18 -34.56 -40.38
C PHE A 176 6.44 -33.97 -39.00
N PRO A 177 6.78 -34.80 -38.01
CA PRO A 177 7.35 -34.23 -36.80
C PRO A 177 8.52 -33.41 -37.33
N THR A 178 8.60 -32.12 -37.00
CA THR A 178 9.93 -31.56 -36.78
C THR A 178 10.55 -32.50 -35.75
N GLN A 179 11.31 -33.49 -36.24
CA GLN A 179 11.67 -34.71 -35.49
C GLN A 179 12.65 -34.44 -34.35
N THR A 180 12.89 -33.19 -34.04
CA THR A 180 13.37 -32.79 -32.73
C THR A 180 12.60 -31.53 -32.39
N ALA A 181 11.62 -31.65 -31.49
CA ALA A 181 11.29 -30.49 -30.70
C ALA A 181 12.62 -29.96 -30.13
N GLN A 182 12.85 -28.66 -30.27
CA GLN A 182 14.15 -28.13 -29.90
C GLN A 182 14.28 -28.22 -28.38
N LEU A 183 15.38 -28.85 -27.95
CA LEU A 183 15.75 -28.91 -26.54
C LEU A 183 16.18 -27.53 -26.10
N VAL A 184 15.40 -26.93 -25.21
CA VAL A 184 15.77 -25.70 -24.54
C VAL A 184 16.28 -26.05 -23.16
N GLU A 185 17.60 -25.94 -22.99
CA GLU A 185 18.26 -26.08 -21.68
C GLU A 185 18.18 -24.76 -20.91
N ILE A 186 17.56 -24.79 -19.74
CA ILE A 186 17.43 -23.66 -18.81
C ILE A 186 18.34 -23.92 -17.62
N ASP A 187 19.28 -22.99 -17.40
CA ASP A 187 20.24 -23.01 -16.28
C ASP A 187 21.05 -24.31 -16.15
N SER A 188 21.19 -25.08 -17.24
CA SER A 188 21.77 -26.43 -17.23
C SER A 188 21.06 -27.44 -16.31
N LEU A 189 19.76 -27.24 -16.06
CA LEU A 189 18.97 -28.01 -15.10
C LEU A 189 17.70 -28.62 -15.69
N LEU A 190 16.98 -27.87 -16.53
CA LEU A 190 15.70 -28.28 -17.13
C LEU A 190 15.79 -28.20 -18.65
N GLN A 191 15.49 -29.31 -19.31
CA GLN A 191 15.35 -29.39 -20.76
C GLN A 191 13.87 -29.53 -21.11
N VAL A 192 13.38 -28.62 -21.96
CA VAL A 192 11.99 -28.63 -22.43
C VAL A 192 11.95 -28.70 -23.95
N TYR A 193 10.96 -29.41 -24.46
CA TYR A 193 10.70 -29.59 -25.89
C TYR A 193 9.72 -28.53 -26.39
N LEU A 194 10.17 -27.70 -27.35
CA LEU A 194 9.32 -26.69 -28.01
C LEU A 194 9.04 -27.04 -29.48
N PRO A 195 7.87 -26.65 -30.01
CA PRO A 195 7.49 -26.94 -31.40
C PRO A 195 8.25 -26.09 -32.44
N ALA A 196 8.97 -25.05 -32.01
CA ALA A 196 9.70 -24.13 -32.86
C ALA A 196 10.94 -23.55 -32.12
N PRO A 197 11.87 -22.90 -32.84
CA PRO A 197 13.02 -22.25 -32.22
C PRO A 197 12.60 -21.22 -31.16
N PRO A 198 13.11 -21.34 -29.92
CA PRO A 198 12.75 -20.42 -28.84
C PRO A 198 13.29 -19.01 -29.08
N GLN A 199 12.50 -18.02 -28.66
CA GLN A 199 12.99 -16.69 -28.35
C GLN A 199 13.15 -16.60 -26.83
N ARG A 200 14.40 -16.44 -26.37
CA ARG A 200 14.70 -16.24 -24.95
C ARG A 200 14.74 -14.75 -24.66
N LYS A 201 13.99 -14.33 -23.65
CA LYS A 201 14.13 -13.00 -23.06
C LYS A 201 14.65 -13.20 -21.65
N GLY A 202 15.97 -13.07 -21.48
CA GLY A 202 16.54 -12.90 -20.15
C GLY A 202 16.11 -11.55 -19.62
N LEU A 203 15.19 -11.52 -18.66
CA LEU A 203 14.90 -10.32 -17.92
C LEU A 203 15.99 -10.27 -16.85
N SER A 204 17.04 -9.47 -17.04
CA SER A 204 17.96 -9.24 -15.94
C SER A 204 17.16 -8.55 -14.85
N ALA A 205 16.88 -9.27 -13.77
CA ALA A 205 16.46 -8.66 -12.53
C ALA A 205 17.59 -7.71 -12.13
N GLU A 206 17.42 -6.41 -12.37
CA GLU A 206 17.95 -5.46 -11.41
C GLU A 206 17.31 -5.89 -10.10
N ILE A 207 18.16 -6.39 -9.19
CA ILE A 207 17.77 -6.78 -7.85
C ILE A 207 17.25 -5.49 -7.20
N HIS A 208 15.94 -5.26 -7.32
CA HIS A 208 15.24 -4.31 -6.49
C HIS A 208 14.91 -5.05 -5.20
N ASP A 209 15.44 -4.54 -4.10
CA ASP A 209 15.30 -5.05 -2.74
C ASP A 209 13.84 -5.04 -2.20
N ASP A 210 12.84 -4.93 -3.09
CA ASP A 210 11.40 -4.99 -2.79
C ASP A 210 10.76 -6.37 -3.08
N LEU A 211 11.59 -7.39 -3.33
CA LEU A 211 11.26 -8.67 -3.95
C LEU A 211 10.43 -9.69 -3.12
N LEU A 212 9.61 -9.26 -2.15
CA LEU A 212 8.59 -10.15 -1.57
C LEU A 212 7.23 -9.50 -1.27
N SER A 213 6.99 -8.25 -1.70
CA SER A 213 5.62 -7.78 -1.94
C SER A 213 5.01 -8.48 -3.17
N GLU A 214 5.88 -8.98 -4.05
CA GLU A 214 5.63 -9.38 -5.44
C GLU A 214 5.25 -10.85 -5.64
N PHE A 215 5.26 -11.70 -4.61
CA PHE A 215 4.72 -13.06 -4.78
C PHE A 215 3.18 -13.06 -4.94
N ILE A 216 2.55 -11.94 -4.55
CA ILE A 216 1.10 -11.69 -4.69
C ILE A 216 0.82 -10.42 -5.52
N ASP A 217 1.78 -9.50 -5.69
CA ASP A 217 1.58 -8.35 -6.58
C ASP A 217 1.84 -8.69 -8.05
N ARG A 218 0.90 -8.27 -8.90
CA ARG A 218 0.55 -8.87 -10.20
C ARG A 218 1.61 -8.79 -11.32
N ASN A 219 2.81 -8.30 -11.04
CA ASN A 219 3.77 -7.83 -12.05
C ASN A 219 5.22 -8.32 -11.89
N ALA A 220 5.52 -9.19 -10.92
CA ALA A 220 6.87 -9.70 -10.73
C ALA A 220 7.37 -10.43 -11.99
N PRO A 221 8.41 -9.92 -12.68
CA PRO A 221 8.90 -10.57 -13.88
C PRO A 221 9.48 -11.95 -13.52
N PRO A 222 9.10 -13.02 -14.22
CA PRO A 222 9.78 -14.30 -14.08
C PRO A 222 11.28 -14.15 -14.36
N ASP A 223 12.10 -14.92 -13.65
CA ASP A 223 13.57 -14.92 -13.82
C ASP A 223 13.93 -15.26 -15.27
N GLU A 224 13.16 -16.17 -15.88
CA GLU A 224 13.33 -16.60 -17.25
C GLU A 224 12.00 -16.73 -17.98
N VAL A 225 11.95 -16.19 -19.20
CA VAL A 225 10.87 -16.40 -20.16
C VAL A 225 11.42 -16.98 -21.44
N THR A 226 10.92 -18.15 -21.80
CA THR A 226 11.09 -18.71 -23.14
C THR A 226 9.76 -18.74 -23.86
N THR A 227 9.73 -18.20 -25.08
CA THR A 227 8.54 -18.19 -25.93
C THR A 227 8.80 -18.89 -27.26
N ALA A 228 7.80 -19.61 -27.77
CA ALA A 228 7.81 -20.17 -29.11
C ALA A 228 6.40 -20.14 -29.71
N THR A 229 6.31 -20.00 -31.03
CA THR A 229 5.04 -20.08 -31.75
C THR A 229 5.05 -21.33 -32.63
N ASP A 230 4.07 -22.21 -32.45
CA ASP A 230 3.92 -23.40 -33.28
C ASP A 230 3.57 -22.97 -34.72
N PRO A 231 4.43 -23.24 -35.72
CA PRO A 231 4.22 -22.79 -37.10
C PRO A 231 2.99 -23.43 -37.76
N LEU A 232 2.45 -24.53 -37.20
CA LEU A 232 1.32 -25.26 -37.76
C LEU A 232 -0.03 -24.79 -37.23
N THR A 233 -0.10 -24.51 -35.92
CA THR A 233 -1.35 -24.19 -35.22
C THR A 233 -1.49 -22.71 -34.88
N GLY A 234 -0.39 -21.95 -34.94
CA GLY A 234 -0.35 -20.58 -34.43
C GLY A 234 -0.45 -20.49 -32.91
N ASN A 235 -0.34 -21.62 -32.19
CA ASN A 235 -0.33 -21.62 -30.73
C ASN A 235 0.92 -20.94 -30.22
N HIS A 236 0.75 -20.08 -29.23
CA HIS A 236 1.85 -19.47 -28.51
C HIS A 236 2.13 -20.27 -27.25
N HIS A 237 3.40 -20.62 -27.06
CA HIS A 237 3.90 -21.39 -25.94
C HIS A 237 4.80 -20.49 -25.09
N TRP A 238 4.59 -20.52 -23.79
CA TRP A 238 5.44 -19.86 -22.81
C TRP A 238 5.90 -20.85 -21.76
N LEU A 239 7.18 -20.75 -21.42
CA LEU A 239 7.76 -21.36 -20.25
C LEU A 239 8.29 -20.23 -19.37
N ARG A 240 7.74 -20.15 -18.17
CA ARG A 240 8.12 -19.17 -17.15
C ARG A 240 8.61 -19.90 -15.92
N ILE A 241 9.71 -19.41 -15.38
CA ILE A 241 10.34 -19.99 -14.19
C ILE A 241 10.48 -18.91 -13.14
N HIS A 242 9.96 -19.23 -11.95
CA HIS A 242 10.08 -18.37 -10.77
C HIS A 242 10.91 -19.11 -9.71
N ARG A 243 11.98 -18.48 -9.24
CA ARG A 243 12.78 -19.01 -8.14
C ARG A 243 12.13 -18.65 -6.81
N LEU A 244 11.87 -19.67 -6.01
CA LEU A 244 11.44 -19.51 -4.62
C LEU A 244 12.63 -19.02 -3.77
N PRO A 245 12.38 -18.13 -2.80
CA PRO A 245 13.40 -17.69 -1.85
C PRO A 245 14.06 -18.87 -1.12
N GLN A 246 15.29 -18.64 -0.66
CA GLN A 246 16.13 -19.68 -0.05
C GLN A 246 15.50 -20.33 1.19
N PHE A 247 14.61 -19.68 1.93
CA PHE A 247 14.02 -20.24 3.15
C PHE A 247 12.53 -20.55 3.03
N PHE A 248 11.96 -20.47 1.82
CA PHE A 248 10.54 -20.69 1.59
C PHE A 248 10.16 -22.16 1.82
N GLY A 249 9.05 -22.40 2.54
CA GLY A 249 8.56 -23.75 2.85
C GLY A 249 7.03 -23.82 2.90
N THR A 250 6.44 -24.86 2.29
CA THR A 250 4.99 -25.14 2.32
C THR A 250 4.70 -26.63 2.56
N THR A 251 3.92 -26.95 3.57
CA THR A 251 3.59 -28.35 3.90
C THR A 251 2.55 -28.98 2.96
N ASP A 252 1.77 -28.15 2.25
CA ASP A 252 0.79 -28.60 1.25
C ASP A 252 1.15 -28.02 -0.13
N THR A 253 1.96 -28.75 -0.90
CA THR A 253 2.38 -28.35 -2.25
C THR A 253 1.17 -28.14 -3.18
N LEU A 254 0.12 -28.98 -3.08
CA LEU A 254 -1.06 -28.84 -3.93
C LEU A 254 -1.92 -27.64 -3.51
N GLY A 255 -2.06 -27.40 -2.20
CA GLY A 255 -2.70 -26.20 -1.67
C GLY A 255 -1.97 -24.92 -2.08
N PHE A 256 -0.63 -24.92 -2.02
CA PHE A 256 0.20 -23.82 -2.52
C PHE A 256 -0.02 -23.58 -4.01
N LEU A 257 0.05 -24.63 -4.85
CA LEU A 257 -0.18 -24.52 -6.28
C LEU A 257 -1.61 -24.04 -6.58
N ARG A 258 -2.63 -24.48 -5.81
CA ARG A 258 -4.00 -23.98 -5.96
C ARG A 258 -4.09 -22.50 -5.65
N SER A 259 -3.53 -22.07 -4.52
CA SER A 259 -3.49 -20.65 -4.16
C SER A 259 -2.74 -19.81 -5.19
N TYR A 260 -1.70 -20.38 -5.82
CA TYR A 260 -0.96 -19.74 -6.91
C TYR A 260 -1.78 -19.66 -8.21
N LEU A 261 -2.53 -20.71 -8.58
CA LEU A 261 -3.49 -20.63 -9.69
C LEU A 261 -4.59 -19.61 -9.41
N ASP A 262 -5.11 -19.57 -8.20
CA ASP A 262 -6.16 -18.65 -7.80
C ASP A 262 -5.65 -17.20 -7.85
N SER A 263 -4.39 -16.93 -7.49
CA SER A 263 -3.81 -15.59 -7.65
C SER A 263 -3.64 -15.22 -9.13
N LEU A 264 -3.18 -16.16 -9.96
CA LEU A 264 -3.10 -15.98 -11.41
C LEU A 264 -4.49 -15.70 -12.00
N SER A 265 -5.55 -16.34 -11.50
CA SER A 265 -6.92 -16.21 -12.00
C SER A 265 -7.47 -14.78 -11.98
N SER A 266 -6.90 -13.87 -11.17
CA SER A 266 -7.33 -12.47 -11.15
C SER A 266 -7.14 -11.72 -12.48
N ALA A 267 -6.28 -12.22 -13.38
CA ALA A 267 -6.11 -11.73 -14.74
C ALA A 267 -7.02 -12.42 -15.79
N TYR A 268 -7.86 -13.38 -15.37
CA TYR A 268 -8.62 -14.29 -16.23
C TYR A 268 -10.11 -14.29 -15.83
N ASP A 269 -11.04 -14.35 -16.79
CA ASP A 269 -12.50 -14.40 -16.55
C ASP A 269 -12.92 -15.65 -15.76
N SER A 270 -12.28 -16.78 -16.05
CA SER A 270 -12.63 -18.07 -15.46
C SER A 270 -11.44 -19.00 -15.42
N THR A 271 -11.35 -19.79 -14.34
CA THR A 271 -10.36 -20.86 -14.16
C THR A 271 -11.11 -22.16 -13.93
N GLU A 272 -10.95 -23.10 -14.85
CA GLU A 272 -11.45 -24.47 -14.77
C GLU A 272 -10.25 -25.38 -14.44
N LEU A 273 -10.21 -25.93 -13.22
CA LEU A 273 -9.19 -26.92 -12.87
C LEU A 273 -9.48 -28.22 -13.64
N LEU A 274 -8.60 -28.57 -14.59
CA LEU A 274 -8.73 -29.79 -15.39
C LEU A 274 -8.31 -31.03 -14.59
N GLY A 275 -7.35 -30.88 -13.67
CA GLY A 275 -6.97 -31.94 -12.76
C GLY A 275 -5.61 -31.75 -12.10
N VAL A 276 -5.25 -32.72 -11.28
CA VAL A 276 -3.88 -32.87 -10.76
C VAL A 276 -3.07 -33.61 -11.82
N THR A 277 -1.92 -33.05 -12.18
CA THR A 277 -0.99 -33.62 -13.16
C THR A 277 0.31 -34.00 -12.48
N THR A 278 1.12 -34.84 -13.12
CA THR A 278 2.44 -35.24 -12.61
C THR A 278 3.48 -35.09 -13.71
N VAL A 279 4.42 -34.17 -13.55
CA VAL A 279 5.54 -33.99 -14.49
C VAL A 279 6.76 -34.69 -13.90
N GLN A 280 7.23 -35.78 -14.52
CA GLN A 280 8.40 -36.57 -14.06
C GLN A 280 8.43 -36.99 -12.57
N GLY A 281 7.29 -36.96 -11.87
CA GLY A 281 7.17 -37.26 -10.43
C GLY A 281 6.90 -36.05 -9.53
N PHE A 282 6.84 -34.84 -10.11
CA PHE A 282 6.44 -33.62 -9.43
C PHE A 282 4.91 -33.45 -9.46
N PRO A 283 4.24 -33.26 -8.31
CA PRO A 283 2.82 -32.94 -8.30
C PRO A 283 2.61 -31.55 -8.92
N GLY A 284 1.67 -31.47 -9.83
CA GLY A 284 1.29 -30.25 -10.53
C GLY A 284 -0.20 -30.09 -10.64
N LEU A 285 -0.63 -28.92 -11.06
CA LEU A 285 -2.02 -28.65 -11.44
C LEU A 285 -2.06 -28.28 -12.91
N LEU A 286 -3.04 -28.86 -13.59
CA LEU A 286 -3.39 -28.46 -14.95
C LEU A 286 -4.73 -27.76 -14.89
N ALA A 287 -4.75 -26.52 -15.35
CA ALA A 287 -5.95 -25.70 -15.40
C ALA A 287 -6.14 -25.14 -16.81
N ARG A 288 -7.39 -24.83 -17.11
CA ARG A 288 -7.79 -24.04 -18.27
C ARG A 288 -8.27 -22.70 -17.76
N MET A 289 -7.71 -21.64 -18.32
CA MET A 289 -8.04 -20.28 -17.96
C MET A 289 -8.52 -19.53 -19.22
N SER A 290 -9.58 -18.75 -19.07
CA SER A 290 -10.04 -17.82 -20.10
C SER A 290 -9.55 -16.43 -19.71
N LEU A 291 -8.70 -15.78 -20.51
CA LEU A 291 -8.24 -14.42 -20.22
C LEU A 291 -9.41 -13.45 -20.27
N HIS A 292 -9.44 -12.47 -19.35
CA HIS A 292 -10.51 -11.46 -19.18
C HIS A 292 -10.85 -10.65 -20.46
N GLN A 293 -10.04 -10.81 -21.51
CA GLN A 293 -9.94 -9.95 -22.69
C GLN A 293 -9.54 -10.73 -23.96
N SER A 294 -9.35 -12.06 -23.90
CA SER A 294 -8.82 -12.85 -25.01
C SER A 294 -9.70 -14.09 -25.23
N LYS A 295 -10.33 -14.18 -26.41
CA LYS A 295 -11.22 -15.28 -26.86
C LYS A 295 -10.50 -16.63 -27.07
N LEU A 296 -9.23 -16.75 -26.64
CA LEU A 296 -8.40 -17.95 -26.72
C LEU A 296 -8.38 -18.66 -25.37
N LEU A 297 -8.34 -20.00 -25.42
CA LEU A 297 -8.13 -20.80 -24.23
C LEU A 297 -6.66 -20.78 -23.87
N THR A 298 -6.37 -20.46 -22.62
CA THR A 298 -5.04 -20.65 -22.05
C THR A 298 -5.06 -21.94 -21.26
N GLN A 299 -4.23 -22.90 -21.63
CA GLN A 299 -3.94 -24.06 -20.79
C GLN A 299 -2.68 -23.77 -20.00
N VAL A 300 -2.75 -23.95 -18.69
CA VAL A 300 -1.65 -23.69 -17.77
C VAL A 300 -1.37 -24.96 -16.98
N GLN A 301 -0.12 -25.42 -17.06
CA GLN A 301 0.41 -26.43 -16.16
C GLN A 301 1.39 -25.75 -15.22
N ILE A 302 1.13 -25.84 -13.92
CA ILE A 302 2.07 -25.41 -12.89
C ILE A 302 2.52 -26.60 -12.06
N TYR A 303 3.80 -26.62 -11.72
CA TYR A 303 4.35 -27.60 -10.80
C TYR A 303 5.59 -27.03 -10.11
N THR A 304 6.01 -27.69 -9.02
CA THR A 304 7.23 -27.32 -8.32
C THR A 304 8.35 -28.32 -8.59
N ALA A 305 9.56 -27.81 -8.75
CA ALA A 305 10.76 -28.63 -8.86
C ALA A 305 11.86 -28.01 -8.00
N GLY A 306 12.14 -28.61 -6.83
CA GLY A 306 13.04 -28.01 -5.85
C GLY A 306 12.52 -26.66 -5.34
N ASN A 307 13.35 -25.61 -5.47
CA ASN A 307 12.99 -24.24 -5.11
C ASN A 307 12.52 -23.42 -6.32
N ARG A 308 11.89 -24.05 -7.31
CA ARG A 308 11.36 -23.36 -8.49
C ARG A 308 9.90 -23.69 -8.68
N VAL A 309 9.13 -22.68 -9.08
CA VAL A 309 7.80 -22.84 -9.67
C VAL A 309 7.96 -22.76 -11.18
N ILE A 310 7.54 -23.83 -11.85
CA ILE A 310 7.55 -23.92 -13.31
C ILE A 310 6.13 -23.70 -13.80
N GLU A 311 5.94 -22.70 -14.65
CA GLU A 311 4.68 -22.40 -15.30
C GLU A 311 4.83 -22.61 -16.81
N LYS A 312 4.07 -23.55 -17.34
CA LYS A 312 3.92 -23.79 -18.77
C LYS A 312 2.57 -23.27 -19.21
N LEU A 313 2.56 -22.38 -20.20
CA LEU A 313 1.34 -21.84 -20.77
C LEU A 313 1.29 -22.13 -22.26
N VAL A 314 0.10 -22.51 -22.73
CA VAL A 314 -0.23 -22.55 -24.15
C VAL A 314 -1.50 -21.76 -24.37
N GLN A 315 -1.47 -20.79 -25.27
CA GLN A 315 -2.64 -20.02 -25.68
C GLN A 315 -3.02 -20.38 -27.11
N GLY A 316 -4.27 -20.80 -27.30
CA GLY A 316 -4.75 -21.40 -28.54
C GLY A 316 -6.28 -21.50 -28.63
N SER A 317 -6.81 -21.85 -29.80
CA SER A 317 -8.20 -22.27 -29.92
C SER A 317 -8.45 -23.63 -29.22
N ALA A 318 -9.71 -23.97 -28.96
CA ALA A 318 -10.05 -25.22 -28.29
C ALA A 318 -9.58 -26.47 -29.05
N GLU A 319 -9.66 -26.46 -30.38
CA GLU A 319 -9.15 -27.55 -31.21
C GLU A 319 -7.62 -27.58 -31.27
N ALA A 320 -6.99 -26.41 -31.39
CA ALA A 320 -5.53 -26.29 -31.42
C ALA A 320 -4.88 -26.73 -30.08
N SER A 321 -5.59 -26.56 -28.97
CA SER A 321 -5.13 -27.03 -27.65
C SER A 321 -5.06 -28.56 -27.50
N ARG A 322 -5.64 -29.31 -28.46
CA ARG A 322 -5.58 -30.79 -28.52
C ARG A 322 -4.52 -31.30 -29.48
N HIS A 323 -3.74 -30.41 -30.09
CA HIS A 323 -2.71 -30.79 -31.05
C HIS A 323 -1.59 -31.60 -30.34
N PRO A 324 -1.00 -32.63 -30.99
CA PRO A 324 0.05 -33.45 -30.37
C PRO A 324 1.25 -32.65 -29.82
N ASN A 325 1.62 -31.55 -30.46
CA ASN A 325 2.70 -30.67 -29.98
C ASN A 325 2.37 -30.01 -28.62
N VAL A 326 1.10 -29.70 -28.38
CA VAL A 326 0.65 -29.13 -27.10
C VAL A 326 0.70 -30.19 -26.00
N ILE A 327 0.28 -31.41 -26.31
CA ILE A 327 0.34 -32.55 -25.39
C ILE A 327 1.82 -32.84 -25.04
N ALA A 328 2.69 -32.95 -26.04
CA ALA A 328 4.13 -33.17 -25.84
C ALA A 328 4.77 -32.05 -25.00
N PHE A 329 4.40 -30.80 -25.23
CA PHE A 329 4.89 -29.66 -24.46
C PHE A 329 4.56 -29.79 -22.95
N PHE A 330 3.42 -30.35 -22.56
CA PHE A 330 3.06 -30.54 -21.15
C PHE A 330 3.65 -31.82 -20.54
N ASP A 331 3.96 -32.85 -21.34
CA ASP A 331 4.33 -34.18 -20.83
C ASP A 331 5.84 -34.48 -20.86
N GLU A 332 6.66 -33.80 -21.66
CA GLU A 332 8.03 -34.25 -22.02
C GLU A 332 9.21 -33.52 -21.35
N ASP A 333 9.09 -32.96 -20.14
CA ASP A 333 10.25 -32.32 -19.48
C ASP A 333 11.34 -33.33 -19.12
N GLN A 334 12.62 -32.92 -19.16
CA GLN A 334 13.75 -33.70 -18.68
C GLN A 334 14.63 -32.87 -17.74
N TRP A 335 14.86 -33.38 -16.52
CA TRP A 335 15.75 -32.76 -15.54
C TRP A 335 17.13 -33.42 -15.56
N ASP A 336 18.19 -32.61 -15.66
CA ASP A 336 19.58 -33.09 -15.74
C ASP A 336 20.09 -33.69 -14.41
N ARG A 337 19.47 -33.32 -13.28
CA ARG A 337 19.78 -33.90 -11.97
C ARG A 337 18.82 -35.03 -11.64
N SER A 338 19.30 -36.05 -10.92
CA SER A 338 18.47 -37.14 -10.38
C SER A 338 17.19 -36.56 -9.79
N LYS A 339 16.03 -37.09 -10.21
CA LYS A 339 14.69 -36.73 -9.70
C LYS A 339 14.79 -36.53 -8.19
N LEU A 340 14.99 -35.29 -7.75
CA LEU A 340 14.77 -34.94 -6.35
C LEU A 340 13.31 -35.34 -6.16
N GLY A 341 13.07 -36.32 -5.29
CA GLY A 341 11.75 -36.93 -5.12
C GLY A 341 10.66 -35.87 -4.95
N PRO A 342 9.36 -36.23 -5.02
CA PRO A 342 8.25 -35.28 -4.96
C PRO A 342 8.56 -34.20 -3.92
N THR A 343 8.78 -32.96 -4.39
CA THR A 343 9.28 -31.87 -3.55
C THR A 343 8.16 -31.47 -2.60
N VAL A 344 7.99 -32.21 -1.51
CA VAL A 344 7.36 -31.68 -0.31
C VAL A 344 8.33 -30.60 0.14
N LEU A 345 7.91 -29.34 0.09
CA LEU A 345 8.72 -28.27 0.65
C LEU A 345 8.86 -28.56 2.15
N THR A 346 10.00 -29.12 2.55
CA THR A 346 10.24 -29.58 3.90
C THR A 346 10.49 -28.40 4.84
N THR A 347 10.26 -28.63 6.13
CA THR A 347 10.33 -27.63 7.20
C THR A 347 11.70 -26.96 7.28
N ARG A 348 11.88 -25.82 6.58
CA ARG A 348 13.01 -24.90 6.79
C ARG A 348 12.79 -23.94 7.95
N ALA A 349 11.77 -24.14 8.78
CA ALA A 349 11.45 -23.24 9.90
C ALA A 349 12.65 -23.02 10.83
N ASN A 350 13.43 -24.07 11.13
CA ASN A 350 14.64 -23.93 11.93
C ASN A 350 15.75 -23.14 11.23
N GLU A 351 15.95 -23.36 9.92
CA GLU A 351 16.92 -22.62 9.11
C GLU A 351 16.50 -21.14 8.96
N LEU A 352 15.20 -20.88 8.78
CA LEU A 352 14.62 -19.54 8.76
C LEU A 352 14.78 -18.84 10.11
N LEU A 353 14.46 -19.52 11.22
CA LEU A 353 14.67 -18.98 12.57
C LEU A 353 16.15 -18.71 12.86
N GLN A 354 17.06 -19.58 12.38
CA GLN A 354 18.50 -19.37 12.47
C GLN A 354 18.95 -18.19 11.61
N ALA A 355 18.46 -18.05 10.39
CA ALA A 355 18.78 -16.94 9.49
C ALA A 355 18.25 -15.60 10.02
N LEU A 356 17.03 -15.57 10.56
CA LEU A 356 16.48 -14.37 11.23
C LEU A 356 17.26 -14.00 12.51
N ALA A 357 17.93 -14.97 13.13
CA ALA A 357 18.83 -14.78 14.27
C ALA A 357 20.31 -14.70 13.84
N SER A 358 20.61 -14.55 12.56
CA SER A 358 21.98 -14.46 12.06
C SER A 358 22.55 -13.06 12.28
N GLU A 359 23.87 -12.99 12.40
CA GLU A 359 24.64 -11.74 12.35
C GLU A 359 24.98 -11.35 10.91
N ASN A 360 24.60 -12.15 9.91
CA ASN A 360 24.82 -11.85 8.50
C ASN A 360 23.63 -11.07 7.92
N THR A 361 23.83 -9.80 7.57
CA THR A 361 22.78 -8.92 7.02
C THR A 361 22.07 -9.55 5.82
N ALA A 362 22.81 -10.14 4.87
CA ALA A 362 22.22 -10.73 3.67
C ALA A 362 21.35 -11.96 3.98
N GLU A 363 21.71 -12.74 5.01
CA GLU A 363 20.89 -13.86 5.46
C GLU A 363 19.62 -13.38 6.16
N VAL A 364 19.72 -12.34 6.99
CA VAL A 364 18.57 -11.75 7.69
C VAL A 364 17.60 -11.11 6.70
N GLU A 365 18.09 -10.36 5.71
CA GLU A 365 17.26 -9.75 4.66
C GLU A 365 16.54 -10.82 3.84
N ALA A 366 17.25 -11.85 3.39
CA ALA A 366 16.65 -12.97 2.68
C ALA A 366 15.58 -13.71 3.53
N ALA A 367 15.80 -13.80 4.84
CA ALA A 367 14.86 -14.42 5.78
C ALA A 367 13.64 -13.54 6.10
N LEU A 368 13.82 -12.23 6.27
CA LEU A 368 12.74 -11.26 6.47
C LEU A 368 11.82 -11.20 5.25
N ALA A 369 12.42 -11.29 4.06
CA ALA A 369 11.69 -11.34 2.82
C ALA A 369 10.75 -12.57 2.80
N VAL A 370 11.22 -13.77 3.18
CA VAL A 370 10.36 -14.98 3.32
C VAL A 370 9.22 -14.79 4.32
N VAL A 371 9.50 -14.21 5.49
CA VAL A 371 8.48 -13.95 6.53
C VAL A 371 7.34 -13.07 6.00
N SER A 372 7.63 -12.12 5.10
CA SER A 372 6.62 -11.24 4.53
C SER A 372 5.62 -11.95 3.59
N VAL A 373 5.98 -13.10 3.00
CA VAL A 373 5.14 -13.86 2.04
C VAL A 373 4.31 -14.95 2.71
N SER A 374 4.09 -14.85 4.03
CA SER A 374 3.14 -15.68 4.77
C SER A 374 3.42 -17.19 4.75
N GLY A 375 4.61 -17.62 4.32
CA GLY A 375 5.01 -19.03 4.25
C GLY A 375 6.36 -19.26 4.93
N GLY A 376 6.42 -20.11 5.94
CA GLY A 376 7.68 -20.55 6.54
C GLY A 376 7.58 -21.01 8.00
N LEU A 377 6.86 -20.27 8.85
CA LEU A 377 6.61 -20.61 10.25
C LEU A 377 5.12 -20.90 10.51
N GLN A 378 4.88 -21.77 11.49
CA GLN A 378 3.55 -22.12 12.00
C GLN A 378 3.38 -21.68 13.46
N ALA A 379 2.16 -21.81 14.01
CA ALA A 379 1.82 -21.43 15.39
C ALA A 379 2.80 -21.99 16.45
N GLU A 380 3.28 -23.23 16.26
CA GLU A 380 4.24 -23.89 17.15
C GLU A 380 5.62 -23.20 17.20
N HIS A 381 5.97 -22.42 16.18
CA HIS A 381 7.23 -21.70 16.06
C HIS A 381 7.19 -20.30 16.69
N ALA A 382 6.00 -19.81 17.09
CA ALA A 382 5.85 -18.51 17.73
C ALA A 382 6.77 -18.30 18.95
N PRO A 383 6.97 -19.29 19.86
CA PRO A 383 7.91 -19.13 20.97
C PRO A 383 9.35 -18.88 20.53
N ALA A 384 9.80 -19.51 19.44
CA ALA A 384 11.15 -19.31 18.91
C ALA A 384 11.27 -17.95 18.21
N LEU A 385 10.30 -17.57 17.38
CA LEU A 385 10.26 -16.25 16.76
C LEU A 385 10.24 -15.12 17.79
N ARG A 386 9.52 -15.31 18.91
CA ARG A 386 9.54 -14.40 20.06
C ARG A 386 10.96 -14.18 20.60
N GLN A 387 11.80 -15.21 20.67
CA GLN A 387 13.18 -15.06 21.13
C GLN A 387 14.00 -14.22 20.15
N VAL A 388 13.81 -14.41 18.85
CA VAL A 388 14.47 -13.60 17.80
C VAL A 388 14.10 -12.12 17.94
N ILE A 389 12.80 -11.81 18.13
CA ILE A 389 12.34 -10.43 18.30
C ILE A 389 12.89 -9.79 19.58
N LEU A 390 12.96 -10.54 20.68
CA LEU A 390 13.45 -10.03 21.97
C LEU A 390 14.96 -9.82 21.99
N ARG A 391 15.71 -10.61 21.22
CA ARG A 391 17.18 -10.63 21.20
C ARG A 391 17.69 -10.66 19.75
N PRO A 392 17.48 -9.58 18.98
CA PRO A 392 18.02 -9.51 17.63
C PRO A 392 19.55 -9.43 17.70
N SER A 393 20.20 -10.24 16.89
CA SER A 393 21.66 -10.28 16.65
C SER A 393 22.07 -9.46 15.43
N TRP A 394 21.18 -8.59 14.94
CA TRP A 394 21.33 -7.94 13.64
C TRP A 394 22.46 -6.90 13.63
N PRO A 395 23.22 -6.80 12.51
CA PRO A 395 24.22 -5.76 12.30
C PRO A 395 23.62 -4.36 12.30
N GLY A 396 24.48 -3.35 12.52
CA GLY A 396 24.08 -1.94 12.52
C GLY A 396 23.56 -1.40 11.19
N ASP A 397 23.82 -2.10 10.08
CA ASP A 397 23.44 -1.68 8.73
C ASP A 397 21.98 -2.01 8.38
N LEU A 398 21.34 -2.94 9.10
CA LEU A 398 19.94 -3.28 8.94
C LEU A 398 19.08 -2.24 9.69
N ASN A 399 18.00 -1.72 9.08
CA ASN A 399 17.05 -0.87 9.81
C ASN A 399 16.26 -1.71 10.83
N PRO A 400 16.57 -1.61 12.14
CA PRO A 400 16.03 -2.53 13.13
C PRO A 400 14.54 -2.30 13.37
N THR A 401 14.05 -1.08 13.15
CA THR A 401 12.63 -0.75 13.33
C THR A 401 11.77 -1.37 12.23
N THR A 402 12.23 -1.36 10.98
CA THR A 402 11.51 -1.97 9.86
C THR A 402 11.46 -3.48 10.00
N ALA A 403 12.61 -4.12 10.26
CA ALA A 403 12.71 -5.55 10.48
C ALA A 403 11.86 -6.02 11.68
N GLN A 404 11.92 -5.33 12.82
CA GLN A 404 11.07 -5.63 13.97
C GLN A 404 9.58 -5.48 13.66
N ARG A 405 9.17 -4.44 12.93
CA ARG A 405 7.76 -4.26 12.54
C ARG A 405 7.25 -5.41 11.67
N GLN A 406 8.05 -5.86 10.70
CA GLN A 406 7.71 -7.01 9.86
C GLN A 406 7.58 -8.29 10.71
N LEU A 407 8.54 -8.56 11.59
CA LEU A 407 8.48 -9.71 12.47
C LEU A 407 7.32 -9.65 13.48
N LEU A 408 6.96 -8.47 13.97
CA LEU A 408 5.80 -8.26 14.85
C LEU A 408 4.50 -8.56 14.12
N ALA A 409 4.34 -8.07 12.89
CA ALA A 409 3.17 -8.36 12.06
C ALA A 409 3.04 -9.87 11.79
N TYR A 410 4.16 -10.52 11.47
CA TYR A 410 4.17 -11.97 11.26
C TYR A 410 3.89 -12.75 12.53
N TYR A 411 4.57 -12.44 13.64
CA TYR A 411 4.31 -13.06 14.94
C TYR A 411 2.84 -12.97 15.35
N HIS A 412 2.22 -11.82 15.11
CA HIS A 412 0.80 -11.61 15.34
C HIS A 412 -0.09 -12.53 14.49
N SER A 413 0.28 -12.81 13.23
CA SER A 413 -0.48 -13.69 12.33
C SER A 413 -0.45 -15.18 12.71
N LEU A 414 0.54 -15.64 13.49
CA LEU A 414 0.77 -17.08 13.75
C LEU A 414 -0.21 -17.73 14.74
N SER A 415 -1.09 -16.97 15.42
CA SER A 415 -1.93 -17.50 16.51
C SER A 415 -3.38 -17.03 16.42
N ASN A 416 -4.29 -17.71 17.11
CA ASN A 416 -5.67 -17.26 17.35
C ASN A 416 -5.77 -16.40 18.63
N GLN A 417 -4.73 -16.35 19.46
CA GLN A 417 -4.65 -15.54 20.71
C GLN A 417 -3.73 -14.32 20.54
N GLN A 418 -3.88 -13.62 19.42
CA GLN A 418 -2.89 -12.69 18.88
C GLN A 418 -2.54 -11.52 19.83
N LEU A 419 -3.55 -10.93 20.46
CA LEU A 419 -3.39 -9.78 21.36
C LEU A 419 -2.73 -10.15 22.69
N HIS A 420 -3.04 -11.34 23.22
CA HIS A 420 -2.42 -11.80 24.47
C HIS A 420 -0.92 -12.06 24.29
N GLN A 421 -0.53 -12.61 23.14
CA GLN A 421 0.87 -12.84 22.81
C GLN A 421 1.66 -11.54 22.63
N LEU A 422 1.06 -10.50 22.03
CA LEU A 422 1.65 -9.17 21.95
C LEU A 422 1.82 -8.52 23.33
N GLU A 423 0.83 -8.66 24.22
CA GLU A 423 0.93 -8.17 25.59
C GLU A 423 2.08 -8.88 26.36
N GLN A 424 2.20 -10.20 26.21
CA GLN A 424 3.31 -10.96 26.80
C GLN A 424 4.67 -10.60 26.22
N LEU A 425 4.75 -10.30 24.91
CA LEU A 425 5.96 -9.85 24.24
C LEU A 425 6.39 -8.47 24.78
N TYR A 426 5.45 -7.54 24.90
CA TYR A 426 5.69 -6.21 25.46
C TYR A 426 6.21 -6.27 26.90
N ARG A 427 5.60 -7.13 27.74
CA ARG A 427 6.06 -7.37 29.12
C ARG A 427 7.47 -7.97 29.16
N ALA A 428 7.79 -8.89 28.25
CA ALA A 428 9.11 -9.50 28.17
C ALA A 428 10.20 -8.56 27.60
N ALA A 429 9.82 -7.55 26.83
CA ALA A 429 10.72 -6.51 26.31
C ALA A 429 11.15 -5.50 27.38
N ALA A 430 11.18 -5.88 28.66
CA ALA A 430 11.29 -4.93 29.76
C ALA A 430 12.56 -4.12 29.80
N ASN A 431 13.66 -4.75 29.36
CA ASN A 431 14.97 -4.13 29.30
C ASN A 431 15.32 -3.62 27.89
N THR A 432 14.33 -3.53 26.99
CA THR A 432 14.53 -3.14 25.59
C THR A 432 13.60 -1.97 25.21
N PRO A 433 13.92 -0.73 25.63
CA PRO A 433 13.13 0.48 25.35
C PRO A 433 12.72 0.64 23.88
N HIS A 434 13.65 0.41 22.96
CA HIS A 434 13.41 0.52 21.52
C HIS A 434 12.31 -0.46 21.05
N LEU A 435 12.37 -1.73 21.46
CA LEU A 435 11.37 -2.73 21.09
C LEU A 435 9.99 -2.39 21.67
N ARG A 436 9.90 -1.92 22.91
CA ARG A 436 8.63 -1.45 23.50
C ARG A 436 8.02 -0.31 22.69
N ARG A 437 8.84 0.65 22.26
CA ARG A 437 8.41 1.74 21.38
C ARG A 437 7.95 1.21 20.03
N THR A 438 8.67 0.28 19.42
CA THR A 438 8.27 -0.35 18.16
C THR A 438 6.93 -1.07 18.27
N ILE A 439 6.69 -1.81 19.37
CA ILE A 439 5.40 -2.47 19.64
C ILE A 439 4.27 -1.45 19.79
N LEU A 440 4.48 -0.39 20.58
CA LEU A 440 3.47 0.66 20.79
C LEU A 440 3.16 1.42 19.50
N ASN A 441 4.18 1.76 18.71
CA ASN A 441 3.99 2.38 17.40
C ASN A 441 3.20 1.44 16.49
N TRP A 442 3.58 0.16 16.38
CA TRP A 442 2.87 -0.82 15.57
C TRP A 442 1.41 -0.98 16.00
N LEU A 443 1.11 -0.98 17.31
CA LEU A 443 -0.26 -1.03 17.84
C LEU A 443 -1.07 0.22 17.49
N GLY A 444 -0.45 1.41 17.58
CA GLY A 444 -1.08 2.69 17.22
C GLY A 444 -1.29 2.85 15.70
N ASP A 445 -0.45 2.22 14.88
CA ASP A 445 -0.62 2.15 13.43
C ASP A 445 -1.84 1.28 13.04
N GLN A 446 -2.35 0.43 13.94
CA GLN A 446 -3.49 -0.44 13.63
C GLN A 446 -4.81 0.35 13.63
N GLY A 447 -5.64 0.12 12.61
CA GLY A 447 -6.93 0.81 12.45
C GLY A 447 -8.06 0.32 13.35
N GLN A 448 -7.92 -0.84 14.01
CA GLN A 448 -9.01 -1.50 14.75
C GLN A 448 -8.99 -1.16 16.25
N GLU A 449 -10.17 -1.03 16.86
CA GLU A 449 -10.37 -0.62 18.26
C GLU A 449 -9.69 -1.54 19.29
N VAL A 450 -9.60 -2.84 18.98
CA VAL A 450 -9.04 -3.83 19.92
C VAL A 450 -7.53 -3.62 20.13
N TYR A 451 -6.78 -3.20 19.10
CA TYR A 451 -5.36 -2.85 19.24
C TYR A 451 -5.16 -1.56 20.01
N TRP A 452 -6.04 -0.58 19.82
CA TRP A 452 -6.02 0.67 20.59
C TRP A 452 -6.33 0.44 22.07
N SER A 453 -7.25 -0.47 22.38
CA SER A 453 -7.50 -0.92 23.74
C SER A 453 -6.26 -1.56 24.38
N LEU A 454 -5.54 -2.41 23.63
CA LEU A 454 -4.28 -2.99 24.09
C LEU A 454 -3.19 -1.92 24.23
N TYR A 455 -3.05 -1.02 23.26
CA TYR A 455 -2.10 0.10 23.26
C TYR A 455 -2.19 0.92 24.54
N PHE A 456 -3.39 1.41 24.89
CA PHE A 456 -3.56 2.19 26.11
C PHE A 456 -3.32 1.36 27.37
N ARG A 457 -3.71 0.07 27.37
CA ARG A 457 -3.47 -0.82 28.50
C ARG A 457 -1.96 -1.05 28.74
N VAL A 458 -1.17 -1.34 27.70
CA VAL A 458 0.26 -1.65 27.85
C VAL A 458 1.14 -0.41 28.02
N LEU A 459 0.75 0.74 27.46
CA LEU A 459 1.47 2.00 27.60
C LEU A 459 1.62 2.41 29.07
N PHE A 460 0.62 2.11 29.91
CA PHE A 460 0.55 2.60 31.29
C PHE A 460 0.62 1.52 32.38
N GLN A 461 0.86 0.25 32.01
CA GLN A 461 1.21 -0.83 32.96
C GLN A 461 2.64 -0.69 33.57
N HIS A 462 3.41 0.34 33.22
CA HIS A 462 4.77 0.57 33.75
C HIS A 462 4.88 1.86 34.58
N THR A 463 5.14 1.69 35.87
CA THR A 463 5.08 2.73 36.92
C THR A 463 6.44 3.17 37.49
N SER A 464 7.60 2.79 36.94
CA SER A 464 8.88 3.13 37.62
C SER A 464 9.55 4.43 37.19
N ALA A 465 9.14 5.08 36.09
CA ALA A 465 9.72 6.37 35.67
C ALA A 465 8.69 7.18 34.86
N ALA A 466 7.91 8.01 35.55
CA ALA A 466 6.91 8.90 34.93
C ALA A 466 7.51 9.85 33.89
N ASP A 467 8.82 10.11 33.93
CA ASP A 467 9.50 11.08 33.07
C ASP A 467 9.75 10.60 31.62
N ASP A 468 9.69 9.29 31.33
CA ASP A 468 9.99 8.77 29.98
C ASP A 468 8.74 8.36 29.17
N ILE A 469 7.54 8.34 29.77
CA ILE A 469 6.32 7.81 29.12
C ILE A 469 5.95 8.62 27.86
N GLY A 470 6.20 9.93 27.86
CA GLY A 470 5.99 10.79 26.69
C GLY A 470 6.75 10.34 25.44
N ARG A 471 7.90 9.66 25.59
CA ARG A 471 8.71 9.14 24.47
C ARG A 471 8.11 7.86 23.84
N TYR A 472 7.19 7.22 24.54
CA TYR A 472 6.49 6.01 24.13
C TYR A 472 5.08 6.28 23.60
N ILE A 473 4.60 7.52 23.71
CA ILE A 473 3.34 7.93 23.09
C ILE A 473 3.53 7.91 21.57
N HIS A 474 2.59 7.28 20.89
CA HIS A 474 2.48 7.32 19.44
C HIS A 474 2.49 8.79 18.98
N PRO A 475 3.45 9.22 18.15
CA PRO A 475 3.71 10.64 17.87
C PRO A 475 2.46 11.42 17.43
N SER A 476 1.56 10.78 16.69
CA SER A 476 0.33 11.40 16.21
C SER A 476 -0.70 11.71 17.30
N LEU A 477 -0.68 11.06 18.47
CA LEU A 477 -1.71 11.24 19.51
C LEU A 477 -1.65 12.62 20.15
N SER A 478 -0.45 13.10 20.50
CA SER A 478 -0.27 14.41 21.16
C SER A 478 -0.63 15.58 20.24
N GLU A 479 -0.56 15.36 18.93
CA GLU A 479 -0.77 16.41 17.92
C GLU A 479 -2.15 16.32 17.24
N GLN A 480 -2.91 15.23 17.45
CA GLN A 480 -4.19 14.98 16.77
C GLN A 480 -5.32 14.60 17.76
N PRO A 481 -5.99 15.60 18.37
CA PRO A 481 -7.14 15.38 19.26
C PRO A 481 -8.27 14.54 18.65
N GLN A 482 -8.42 14.60 17.33
CA GLN A 482 -9.41 13.83 16.58
C GLN A 482 -9.15 12.32 16.64
N LEU A 483 -7.88 11.90 16.67
CA LEU A 483 -7.52 10.49 16.79
C LEU A 483 -7.89 9.95 18.18
N ILE A 484 -7.64 10.74 19.24
CA ILE A 484 -8.06 10.40 20.60
C ILE A 484 -9.59 10.27 20.65
N ARG A 485 -10.32 11.22 20.06
CA ARG A 485 -11.78 11.20 19.99
C ARG A 485 -12.32 9.94 19.29
N ALA A 486 -11.71 9.53 18.18
CA ALA A 486 -12.10 8.31 17.45
C ALA A 486 -11.85 7.02 18.23
N ARG A 487 -11.10 7.09 19.34
CA ARG A 487 -10.70 5.95 20.18
C ARG A 487 -11.16 6.12 21.65
N TRP A 488 -12.17 6.97 21.87
CA TRP A 488 -12.70 7.29 23.20
C TRP A 488 -13.07 6.07 24.06
N PRO A 489 -13.77 5.03 23.56
CA PRO A 489 -14.14 3.88 24.40
C PRO A 489 -12.92 3.06 24.87
N ALA A 490 -11.92 2.90 24.01
CA ALA A 490 -10.67 2.23 24.34
C ALA A 490 -9.89 2.97 25.44
N LEU A 491 -9.85 4.31 25.36
CA LEU A 491 -9.23 5.15 26.37
C LEU A 491 -9.92 5.02 27.74
N LEU A 492 -11.26 5.07 27.78
CA LEU A 492 -12.02 4.90 29.01
C LEU A 492 -11.89 3.50 29.61
N THR A 493 -11.82 2.47 28.76
CA THR A 493 -11.57 1.08 29.21
C THR A 493 -10.21 0.95 29.87
N ALA A 494 -9.17 1.57 29.30
CA ALA A 494 -7.84 1.58 29.90
C ALA A 494 -7.80 2.36 31.22
N LEU A 495 -8.49 3.50 31.29
CA LEU A 495 -8.63 4.29 32.52
C LEU A 495 -9.31 3.49 33.65
N ALA A 496 -10.27 2.62 33.31
CA ALA A 496 -10.96 1.76 34.28
C ALA A 496 -10.13 0.56 34.77
N GLN A 497 -9.12 0.12 34.00
CA GLN A 497 -8.34 -1.10 34.27
C GLN A 497 -6.96 -0.82 34.87
N ALA A 498 -6.43 0.39 34.69
CA ALA A 498 -5.14 0.80 35.22
C ALA A 498 -5.32 1.48 36.59
N GLU A 499 -4.31 1.37 37.47
CA GLU A 499 -4.05 2.44 38.44
C GLU A 499 -3.82 3.72 37.59
N ALA A 500 -4.80 4.63 37.56
CA ALA A 500 -4.95 5.57 36.45
C ALA A 500 -3.76 6.54 36.36
N HIS A 501 -2.87 6.31 35.40
CA HIS A 501 -1.71 7.17 35.21
C HIS A 501 -2.14 8.62 34.87
N PRO A 502 -1.50 9.68 35.42
CA PRO A 502 -1.86 11.08 35.19
C PRO A 502 -2.04 11.46 33.71
N LEU A 503 -1.24 10.85 32.82
CA LEU A 503 -1.30 11.07 31.36
C LEU A 503 -2.62 10.62 30.72
N LEU A 504 -3.31 9.59 31.26
CA LEU A 504 -4.61 9.18 30.72
C LEU A 504 -5.64 10.29 30.90
N TRP A 505 -5.67 10.93 32.07
CA TRP A 505 -6.54 12.09 32.33
C TRP A 505 -6.19 13.29 31.43
N GLN A 506 -4.90 13.49 31.11
CA GLN A 506 -4.48 14.53 30.17
C GLN A 506 -4.92 14.23 28.73
N LEU A 507 -4.81 12.98 28.28
CA LEU A 507 -5.30 12.55 26.97
C LEU A 507 -6.84 12.68 26.87
N VAL A 508 -7.57 12.33 27.94
CA VAL A 508 -9.02 12.55 28.02
C VAL A 508 -9.35 14.03 27.86
N ALA A 509 -8.65 14.90 28.57
CA ALA A 509 -8.85 16.35 28.46
C ALA A 509 -8.55 16.88 27.05
N ALA A 510 -7.49 16.37 26.42
CA ALA A 510 -7.10 16.76 25.06
C ALA A 510 -8.08 16.28 23.97
N GLY A 511 -8.65 15.07 24.13
CA GLY A 511 -9.56 14.46 23.15
C GLY A 511 -11.04 14.80 23.32
N TYR A 512 -11.41 15.52 24.37
CA TYR A 512 -12.81 15.80 24.69
C TYR A 512 -13.53 16.61 23.59
N HIS A 513 -14.77 16.23 23.31
CA HIS A 513 -15.72 16.96 22.46
C HIS A 513 -17.14 16.83 23.01
N GLN A 514 -18.00 17.81 22.72
CA GLN A 514 -19.37 17.90 23.24
C GLN A 514 -20.28 16.71 22.86
N ASP A 515 -19.98 15.98 21.78
CA ASP A 515 -20.81 14.87 21.29
C ASP A 515 -20.39 13.51 21.89
N LEU A 516 -19.41 13.48 22.80
CA LEU A 516 -18.96 12.23 23.43
C LEU A 516 -19.85 11.88 24.62
N ASP A 517 -20.08 10.58 24.83
CA ASP A 517 -20.71 10.10 26.06
C ASP A 517 -19.75 10.27 27.24
N LEU A 518 -20.20 11.05 28.22
CA LEU A 518 -19.46 11.40 29.43
C LEU A 518 -19.84 10.54 30.63
N ALA A 519 -20.93 9.76 30.57
CA ALA A 519 -21.39 8.98 31.71
C ALA A 519 -20.32 8.02 32.27
N PRO A 520 -19.57 7.26 31.43
CA PRO A 520 -18.55 6.35 31.95
C PRO A 520 -17.35 7.12 32.51
N LEU A 521 -16.95 8.22 31.89
CA LEU A 521 -15.88 9.09 32.39
C LEU A 521 -16.24 9.70 33.75
N GLN A 522 -17.48 10.16 33.91
CA GLN A 522 -17.97 10.75 35.16
C GLN A 522 -18.01 9.72 36.29
N LEU A 523 -18.43 8.48 36.00
CA LEU A 523 -18.40 7.39 36.98
C LEU A 523 -16.96 7.06 37.40
N LEU A 524 -16.03 6.99 36.46
CA LEU A 524 -14.61 6.76 36.77
C LEU A 524 -14.03 7.90 37.61
N ALA A 525 -14.26 9.16 37.22
CA ALA A 525 -13.82 10.31 38.00
C ALA A 525 -14.40 10.33 39.43
N GLN A 526 -15.66 9.91 39.58
CA GLN A 526 -16.29 9.77 40.89
C GLN A 526 -15.59 8.71 41.74
N ASN A 527 -15.39 7.50 41.20
CA ASN A 527 -14.72 6.40 41.91
C ASN A 527 -13.32 6.81 42.37
N HIS A 528 -12.51 7.41 41.50
CA HIS A 528 -11.15 7.87 41.86
C HIS A 528 -11.14 8.92 42.99
N LEU A 529 -12.12 9.84 43.00
CA LEU A 529 -12.25 10.82 44.08
C LEU A 529 -12.75 10.19 45.39
N GLU A 530 -13.64 9.21 45.32
CA GLU A 530 -14.12 8.44 46.48
C GLU A 530 -12.99 7.63 47.12
N ASP A 531 -12.19 6.95 46.31
CA ASP A 531 -11.04 6.17 46.77
C ASP A 531 -10.01 7.05 47.50
N TRP A 532 -9.67 8.21 46.92
CA TRP A 532 -8.76 9.17 47.56
C TRP A 532 -9.29 9.69 48.90
N LEU A 533 -10.58 10.08 48.94
CA LEU A 533 -11.21 10.58 50.16
C LEU A 533 -11.42 9.48 51.23
N GLY A 534 -11.62 8.23 50.80
CA GLY A 534 -11.81 7.06 51.66
C GLY A 534 -10.51 6.47 52.21
N GLY A 535 -9.35 6.92 51.71
CA GLY A 535 -8.04 6.42 52.13
C GLY A 535 -7.74 4.99 51.65
N GLN A 536 -8.49 4.49 50.67
CA GLN A 536 -8.20 3.22 50.01
C GLN A 536 -7.30 3.49 48.79
N ALA A 537 -6.24 2.69 48.61
CA ALA A 537 -5.30 2.75 47.50
C ALA A 537 -5.04 4.20 46.99
N SER A 538 -4.43 5.04 47.81
CA SER A 538 -4.37 6.49 47.57
C SER A 538 -3.74 6.81 46.20
N PRO A 539 -4.48 7.39 45.24
CA PRO A 539 -3.89 7.91 44.02
C PRO A 539 -2.88 9.01 44.36
N SER A 540 -1.82 9.11 43.57
CA SER A 540 -0.78 10.11 43.80
C SER A 540 -1.37 11.53 43.73
N GLU A 541 -0.76 12.48 44.44
CA GLU A 541 -1.16 13.89 44.36
C GLU A 541 -1.12 14.40 42.90
N THR A 542 -0.17 13.94 42.11
CA THR A 542 -0.01 14.25 40.68
C THR A 542 -1.15 13.69 39.82
N GLU A 543 -1.62 12.49 40.13
CA GLU A 543 -2.79 11.89 39.46
C GLU A 543 -4.07 12.67 39.78
N LEU A 544 -4.25 13.03 41.05
CA LEU A 544 -5.41 13.82 41.48
C LEU A 544 -5.41 15.21 40.83
N GLU A 545 -4.24 15.85 40.72
CA GLU A 545 -4.10 17.11 39.98
C GLU A 545 -4.50 16.96 38.50
N ALA A 546 -4.07 15.91 37.82
CA ALA A 546 -4.43 15.64 36.43
C ALA A 546 -5.93 15.36 36.25
N LEU A 547 -6.52 14.59 37.15
CA LEU A 547 -7.97 14.35 37.21
C LEU A 547 -8.75 15.67 37.39
N LEU A 548 -8.35 16.49 38.36
CA LEU A 548 -9.02 17.77 38.62
C LEU A 548 -8.87 18.74 37.45
N HIS A 549 -7.71 18.75 36.78
CA HIS A 549 -7.52 19.49 35.54
C HIS A 549 -8.45 18.98 34.43
N CYS A 550 -8.58 17.66 34.27
CA CYS A 550 -9.54 17.06 33.32
C CYS A 550 -10.99 17.51 33.62
N LEU A 551 -11.40 17.52 34.89
CA LEU A 551 -12.74 17.98 35.31
C LEU A 551 -12.96 19.50 35.12
N GLN A 552 -11.92 20.29 34.91
CA GLN A 552 -12.05 21.70 34.52
C GLN A 552 -12.26 21.87 33.00
N GLN A 553 -11.88 20.89 32.19
CA GLN A 553 -12.02 20.91 30.74
C GLN A 553 -13.32 20.22 30.27
N VAL A 554 -13.76 19.21 31.02
CA VAL A 554 -14.92 18.37 30.68
C VAL A 554 -16.13 18.69 31.58
N PRO A 555 -17.38 18.67 31.07
CA PRO A 555 -18.58 18.80 31.90
C PRO A 555 -18.64 17.74 33.01
N ALA A 556 -18.69 18.20 34.26
CA ALA A 556 -18.79 17.32 35.41
C ALA A 556 -20.25 17.00 35.79
N SER A 557 -20.47 15.79 36.29
CA SER A 557 -21.77 15.38 36.83
C SER A 557 -22.10 16.12 38.14
N PRO A 558 -23.38 16.44 38.42
CA PRO A 558 -23.81 16.90 39.74
C PRO A 558 -23.38 15.97 40.89
N ALA A 559 -23.21 14.67 40.62
CA ALA A 559 -22.80 13.67 41.61
C ALA A 559 -21.37 13.87 42.13
N ILE A 560 -20.49 14.54 41.37
CA ILE A 560 -19.10 14.81 41.75
C ILE A 560 -18.99 16.04 42.68
N LEU A 561 -19.98 16.94 42.67
CA LEU A 561 -19.97 18.19 43.44
C LEU A 561 -19.77 17.99 44.96
N PRO A 562 -20.41 17.02 45.63
CA PRO A 562 -20.17 16.76 47.05
C PRO A 562 -18.73 16.35 47.34
N LEU A 563 -18.12 15.51 46.48
CA LEU A 563 -16.74 15.04 46.64
C LEU A 563 -15.75 16.21 46.49
N LEU A 564 -15.92 17.03 45.46
CA LEU A 564 -15.10 18.25 45.27
C LEU A 564 -15.27 19.24 46.43
N LYS A 565 -16.48 19.33 47.01
CA LYS A 565 -16.71 20.15 48.21
C LYS A 565 -15.94 19.61 49.41
N THR A 566 -15.88 18.30 49.61
CA THR A 566 -15.09 17.67 50.66
C THR A 566 -13.60 17.94 50.43
N LEU A 567 -13.11 17.72 49.20
CA LEU A 567 -11.71 17.95 48.82
C LEU A 567 -11.26 19.40 49.03
N MET A 568 -12.11 20.36 48.65
CA MET A 568 -11.84 21.79 48.84
C MET A 568 -11.68 22.17 50.34
N ASN A 569 -12.33 21.44 51.24
CA ASN A 569 -12.34 21.71 52.68
C ASN A 569 -11.43 20.77 53.49
N SER A 570 -10.75 19.82 52.86
CA SER A 570 -9.83 18.91 53.52
C SER A 570 -8.46 19.57 53.78
N ASP A 571 -7.56 18.81 54.41
CA ASP A 571 -6.15 19.17 54.61
C ASP A 571 -5.26 18.87 53.39
N ALA A 572 -5.86 18.69 52.20
CA ALA A 572 -5.13 18.53 50.95
C ALA A 572 -4.25 19.76 50.63
N SER A 573 -3.34 19.59 49.67
CA SER A 573 -2.44 20.67 49.25
C SER A 573 -3.17 21.87 48.68
N VAL A 574 -2.44 22.99 48.62
CA VAL A 574 -2.93 24.25 48.06
C VAL A 574 -3.41 24.08 46.63
N VAL A 575 -2.67 23.30 45.83
CA VAL A 575 -2.97 23.04 44.41
C VAL A 575 -4.25 22.23 44.27
N ILE A 576 -4.36 21.11 44.98
CA ILE A 576 -5.55 20.25 44.96
C ILE A 576 -6.81 21.04 45.35
N ARG A 577 -6.74 21.82 46.43
CA ARG A 577 -7.90 22.58 46.93
C ARG A 577 -8.32 23.70 45.97
N ALA A 578 -7.37 24.39 45.34
CA ALA A 578 -7.66 25.39 44.32
C ALA A 578 -8.23 24.75 43.05
N SER A 579 -7.69 23.62 42.62
CA SER A 579 -8.17 22.88 41.45
C SER A 579 -9.58 22.30 41.66
N ALA A 580 -9.91 21.85 42.87
CA ALA A 580 -11.27 21.45 43.24
C ALA A 580 -12.27 22.60 43.18
N LEU A 581 -11.86 23.81 43.62
CA LEU A 581 -12.68 25.01 43.45
C LEU A 581 -12.96 25.29 41.96
N GLY A 582 -11.93 25.18 41.11
CA GLY A 582 -12.07 25.36 39.66
C GLY A 582 -13.03 24.35 39.03
N ALA A 583 -12.88 23.07 39.37
CA ALA A 583 -13.75 22.00 38.90
C ALA A 583 -15.22 22.24 39.31
N ARG A 584 -15.48 22.69 40.55
CA ARG A 584 -16.85 23.02 41.02
C ARG A 584 -17.46 24.18 40.25
N LEU A 585 -16.70 25.25 40.02
CA LEU A 585 -17.18 26.42 39.27
C LEU A 585 -17.48 26.05 37.81
N ARG A 586 -16.63 25.22 37.19
CA ARG A 586 -16.85 24.72 35.83
C ARG A 586 -18.09 23.84 35.73
N ALA A 587 -18.34 23.02 36.74
CA ALA A 587 -19.55 22.22 36.88
C ALA A 587 -20.83 23.04 37.11
N GLY A 588 -20.71 24.38 37.21
CA GLY A 588 -21.86 25.27 37.40
C GLY A 588 -22.36 25.36 38.83
N ASP A 589 -21.56 24.95 39.82
CA ASP A 589 -21.95 24.98 41.23
C ASP A 589 -22.16 26.43 41.73
N LYS A 590 -23.27 26.66 42.44
CA LYS A 590 -23.62 27.96 43.02
C LYS A 590 -22.97 28.11 44.40
N ILE A 591 -21.68 28.37 44.40
CA ILE A 591 -20.89 28.52 45.64
C ILE A 591 -21.27 29.83 46.36
N LYS A 592 -21.69 29.73 47.63
CA LYS A 592 -21.98 30.90 48.48
C LYS A 592 -20.67 31.52 48.99
N ARG A 593 -20.61 32.85 49.10
CA ARG A 593 -19.46 33.59 49.69
C ARG A 593 -19.00 33.06 51.05
N ALA A 594 -19.94 32.62 51.89
CA ALA A 594 -19.64 32.06 53.21
C ALA A 594 -18.72 30.83 53.14
N ALA A 595 -18.87 30.00 52.10
CA ALA A 595 -18.03 28.81 51.90
C ALA A 595 -16.63 29.15 51.35
N LEU A 596 -16.46 30.30 50.70
CA LEU A 596 -15.15 30.77 50.21
C LEU A 596 -14.33 31.48 51.28
N ARG A 597 -15.00 32.02 52.32
CA ARG A 597 -14.36 32.82 53.37
C ARG A 597 -13.17 32.10 54.05
N PRO A 598 -13.24 30.80 54.41
CA PRO A 598 -12.10 30.09 54.98
C PRO A 598 -10.90 30.00 54.03
N LEU A 599 -11.15 29.78 52.73
CA LEU A 599 -10.11 29.68 51.71
C LEU A 599 -9.43 31.03 51.46
N LEU A 600 -10.24 32.09 51.35
CA LEU A 600 -9.76 33.45 51.08
C LEU A 600 -9.06 34.10 52.28
N ASN A 601 -9.35 33.65 53.49
CA ASN A 601 -8.66 34.08 54.70
C ASN A 601 -7.37 33.30 54.97
N HIS A 602 -7.13 32.19 54.27
CA HIS A 602 -5.97 31.35 54.48
C HIS A 602 -4.77 31.85 53.68
N ASN A 603 -3.65 32.11 54.34
CA ASN A 603 -2.47 32.78 53.77
C ASN A 603 -1.95 32.13 52.49
N LYS A 604 -1.90 30.80 52.43
CA LYS A 604 -1.40 30.06 51.24
C LYS A 604 -2.45 29.83 50.15
N LEU A 605 -3.75 29.92 50.46
CA LEU A 605 -4.84 29.57 49.53
C LEU A 605 -5.50 30.80 48.89
N ARG A 606 -5.37 31.97 49.54
CA ARG A 606 -6.03 33.21 49.11
C ARG A 606 -5.80 33.51 47.63
N TYR A 607 -4.55 33.64 47.21
CA TYR A 607 -4.22 34.03 45.82
C TYR A 607 -4.46 32.93 44.78
N PRO A 608 -4.13 31.64 45.03
CA PRO A 608 -4.53 30.55 44.14
C PRO A 608 -6.05 30.51 43.89
N CYS A 609 -6.86 30.62 44.95
CA CYS A 609 -8.32 30.62 44.83
C CYS A 609 -8.85 31.90 44.16
N LEU A 610 -8.24 33.07 44.40
CA LEU A 610 -8.61 34.31 43.70
C LEU A 610 -8.32 34.22 42.19
N ARG A 611 -7.22 33.58 41.80
CA ARG A 611 -6.89 33.31 40.40
C ARG A 611 -7.96 32.46 39.73
N VAL A 612 -8.34 31.36 40.38
CA VAL A 612 -9.44 30.49 39.91
C VAL A 612 -10.74 31.27 39.81
N LEU A 613 -11.12 32.06 40.82
CA LEU A 613 -12.37 32.84 40.78
C LEU A 613 -12.39 33.87 39.64
N ASN A 614 -11.24 34.41 39.28
CA ASN A 614 -11.10 35.41 38.23
C ASN A 614 -11.32 34.83 36.81
N SER A 615 -11.13 33.53 36.59
CA SER A 615 -11.38 32.87 35.30
C SER A 615 -12.85 32.53 35.04
N PHE A 616 -13.76 32.79 35.99
CA PHE A 616 -15.20 32.54 35.83
C PHE A 616 -16.01 33.85 35.87
N PRO A 617 -17.13 33.93 35.12
CA PRO A 617 -17.96 35.15 34.99
C PRO A 617 -18.73 35.58 36.27
N SER A 618 -18.36 35.06 37.44
CA SER A 618 -19.07 35.29 38.70
C SER A 618 -18.48 36.44 39.51
N ALA A 619 -18.65 37.69 39.03
CA ALA A 619 -18.17 38.94 39.67
C ALA A 619 -18.46 39.00 41.17
N ASN A 620 -19.60 38.45 41.55
CA ASN A 620 -20.10 38.46 42.91
C ASN A 620 -19.28 37.61 43.87
N LEU A 621 -18.38 36.74 43.42
CA LEU A 621 -17.59 35.90 44.32
C LEU A 621 -16.25 36.52 44.71
N LEU A 622 -15.78 37.53 43.96
CA LEU A 622 -14.55 38.23 44.28
C LEU A 622 -14.76 39.20 45.47
N PRO A 623 -13.75 39.33 46.35
CA PRO A 623 -13.82 40.24 47.49
C PRO A 623 -13.89 41.70 47.02
N LYS A 624 -14.69 42.53 47.71
CA LYS A 624 -14.78 43.97 47.43
C LYS A 624 -13.46 44.72 47.67
N ASN A 625 -12.64 44.24 48.62
CA ASN A 625 -11.34 44.82 48.95
C ASN A 625 -10.23 44.00 48.29
N PHE A 626 -10.22 43.95 46.96
CA PHE A 626 -9.24 43.19 46.20
C PHE A 626 -7.88 43.90 46.17
N GLU A 627 -6.83 43.21 46.64
CA GLU A 627 -5.46 43.73 46.71
C GLU A 627 -4.71 43.43 45.42
N GLY A 628 -4.94 44.24 44.37
CA GLY A 628 -4.36 44.00 43.04
C GLY A 628 -2.83 43.93 43.02
N ALA A 629 -2.14 44.71 43.85
CA ALA A 629 -0.68 44.67 43.96
C ALA A 629 -0.16 43.33 44.50
N ALA A 630 -0.83 42.76 45.51
CA ALA A 630 -0.44 41.49 46.09
C ALA A 630 -0.76 40.32 45.15
N MET A 631 -1.86 40.41 44.41
CA MET A 631 -2.15 39.43 43.35
C MET A 631 -1.12 39.51 42.22
N ALA A 632 -0.71 40.71 41.81
CA ALA A 632 0.34 40.88 40.80
C ALA A 632 1.69 40.30 41.27
N GLN A 633 2.05 40.51 42.53
CA GLN A 633 3.25 39.87 43.10
C GLN A 633 3.15 38.34 43.03
N TYR A 634 2.02 37.77 43.45
CA TYR A 634 1.80 36.32 43.36
C TYR A 634 1.93 35.77 41.93
N LEU A 635 1.36 36.45 40.94
CA LEU A 635 1.48 36.05 39.53
C LEU A 635 2.92 36.11 39.03
N LEU A 636 3.70 37.11 39.47
CA LEU A 636 5.11 37.26 39.14
C LEU A 636 5.96 36.14 39.75
N ASP A 637 5.71 35.80 41.02
CA ASP A 637 6.40 34.71 41.70
C ASP A 637 6.16 33.37 41.00
N GLN A 638 4.91 33.11 40.56
CA GLN A 638 4.56 31.93 39.76
C GLN A 638 5.28 31.90 38.40
N HIS A 639 5.40 33.07 37.74
CA HIS A 639 6.12 33.18 36.47
C HIS A 639 7.60 32.81 36.61
N TRP A 640 8.25 33.24 37.69
CA TRP A 640 9.65 32.88 37.94
C TRP A 640 9.86 31.42 38.32
N GLN A 641 8.94 30.84 39.10
CA GLN A 641 8.97 29.41 39.40
C GLN A 641 8.87 28.57 38.13
N ALA A 642 7.98 28.94 37.20
CA ALA A 642 7.84 28.25 35.92
C ALA A 642 9.05 28.44 34.97
N ALA A 643 9.78 29.56 35.10
CA ALA A 643 10.96 29.87 34.28
C ALA A 643 12.29 29.44 34.93
N ASP A 644 12.25 28.71 36.05
CA ASP A 644 13.40 28.27 36.85
C ASP A 644 14.41 29.39 37.20
N LYS A 645 13.90 30.59 37.46
CA LYS A 645 14.72 31.77 37.78
C LYS A 645 15.03 31.85 39.29
N ALA A 646 15.77 30.87 39.81
CA ALA A 646 16.09 30.77 41.25
C ALA A 646 16.90 31.94 41.84
N LEU A 647 17.55 32.76 41.00
CA LEU A 647 18.44 33.86 41.39
C LEU A 647 17.74 35.24 41.49
N VAL A 648 16.42 35.30 41.41
CA VAL A 648 15.68 36.56 41.57
C VAL A 648 15.62 36.97 43.05
N SER A 649 15.96 38.22 43.34
CA SER A 649 15.91 38.80 44.68
C SER A 649 15.47 40.27 44.67
N GLU A 650 15.22 40.84 45.86
CA GLU A 650 14.87 42.26 46.06
C GLU A 650 13.66 42.79 45.27
N VAL A 651 12.65 41.96 45.10
CA VAL A 651 11.44 42.32 44.35
C VAL A 651 10.64 43.39 45.09
N ARG A 652 10.46 44.56 44.47
CA ARG A 652 9.73 45.70 45.04
C ARG A 652 8.74 46.25 44.04
N LEU A 653 7.53 46.54 44.50
CA LEU A 653 6.57 47.29 43.71
C LEU A 653 7.10 48.72 43.53
N SER A 654 7.35 49.10 42.28
CA SER A 654 7.80 50.45 41.93
C SER A 654 6.60 51.37 41.78
N LYS A 655 5.63 51.00 40.94
CA LYS A 655 4.44 51.82 40.67
C LYS A 655 3.28 51.05 40.04
N LYS A 656 2.16 51.74 39.92
CA LYS A 656 0.94 51.33 39.19
C LYS A 656 0.76 52.26 38.00
N ILE A 657 0.57 51.71 36.80
CA ILE A 657 0.36 52.50 35.57
C ILE A 657 -1.02 52.22 34.99
N ALA A 658 -1.67 53.25 34.43
CA ALA A 658 -2.89 53.09 33.66
C ALA A 658 -2.53 52.80 32.20
N TYR A 659 -3.15 51.78 31.61
CA TYR A 659 -2.89 51.33 30.25
C TYR A 659 -4.20 51.07 29.51
N ARG A 660 -4.31 51.58 28.28
CA ARG A 660 -5.52 51.45 27.47
C ARG A 660 -5.41 50.23 26.56
N TYR A 661 -6.25 49.24 26.79
CA TYR A 661 -6.31 48.00 26.00
C TYR A 661 -7.74 47.74 25.54
N GLN A 662 -7.95 47.50 24.24
CA GLN A 662 -9.29 47.25 23.67
C GLN A 662 -10.35 48.30 24.09
N ASN A 663 -9.99 49.59 24.03
CA ASN A 663 -10.84 50.72 24.43
C ASN A 663 -11.28 50.76 25.91
N GLN A 664 -10.67 49.97 26.79
CA GLN A 664 -10.87 50.03 28.23
C GLN A 664 -9.56 50.39 28.95
N THR A 665 -9.66 51.12 30.05
CA THR A 665 -8.51 51.46 30.90
C THR A 665 -8.31 50.36 31.92
N TYR A 666 -7.12 49.77 31.90
CA TYR A 666 -6.63 48.80 32.87
C TYR A 666 -5.47 49.40 33.67
N HIS A 667 -5.07 48.68 34.71
CA HIS A 667 -3.90 48.94 35.50
C HIS A 667 -2.88 47.81 35.33
N ALA A 668 -1.62 48.16 35.17
CA ALA A 668 -0.52 47.22 35.28
C ALA A 668 0.33 47.59 36.49
N TYR A 669 0.89 46.58 37.15
CA TYR A 669 1.81 46.75 38.27
C TYR A 669 3.23 46.57 37.78
N VAL A 670 4.09 47.54 38.13
CA VAL A 670 5.49 47.56 37.73
C VAL A 670 6.33 47.23 38.95
N PHE A 671 7.11 46.15 38.86
CA PHE A 671 8.04 45.70 39.87
C PHE A 671 9.47 45.96 39.41
N THR A 672 10.32 46.35 40.35
CA THR A 672 11.78 46.30 40.19
C THR A 672 12.31 45.07 40.89
N PHE A 673 13.26 44.38 40.28
CA PHE A 673 13.91 43.20 40.87
C PHE A 673 15.40 43.15 40.53
N THR A 674 16.12 42.32 41.26
CA THR A 674 17.53 41.98 41.04
C THR A 674 17.59 40.54 40.53
N TYR A 675 18.39 40.29 39.50
CA TYR A 675 18.61 38.94 38.97
C TYR A 675 20.09 38.80 38.62
N ASP A 676 20.75 37.81 39.20
CA ASP A 676 22.18 37.54 38.98
C ASP A 676 23.05 38.78 39.24
N ASP A 677 22.87 39.39 40.43
CA ASP A 677 23.53 40.63 40.89
C ASP A 677 23.26 41.90 40.04
N ASP A 678 22.49 41.82 38.96
CA ASP A 678 22.05 42.98 38.19
C ASP A 678 20.82 43.64 38.80
N PHE A 679 21.03 44.80 39.41
CA PHE A 679 20.00 45.60 40.07
C PHE A 679 19.08 46.33 39.08
N ASN A 680 17.88 46.72 39.55
CA ASN A 680 16.93 47.59 38.84
C ASN A 680 16.43 47.06 37.48
N ARG A 681 16.25 45.75 37.34
CA ARG A 681 15.47 45.17 36.24
C ARG A 681 13.99 45.42 36.48
N LEU A 682 13.18 45.44 35.42
CA LEU A 682 11.75 45.73 35.48
C LEU A 682 10.91 44.52 35.08
N ALA A 683 9.86 44.26 35.85
CA ALA A 683 8.78 43.36 35.49
C ALA A 683 7.48 44.14 35.44
N VAL A 684 6.67 43.89 34.41
CA VAL A 684 5.31 44.41 34.32
C VAL A 684 4.34 43.25 34.37
N VAL A 685 3.34 43.37 35.25
CA VAL A 685 2.40 42.30 35.56
C VAL A 685 0.97 42.77 35.36
N GLY A 686 0.28 42.04 34.49
CA GLY A 686 -1.17 41.98 34.33
C GLY A 686 -1.82 43.22 33.74
N LEU A 687 -3.10 43.03 33.37
CA LEU A 687 -4.07 44.10 33.13
C LEU A 687 -5.22 43.92 34.12
N PHE A 688 -5.23 44.73 35.17
CA PHE A 688 -6.23 44.76 36.24
C PHE A 688 -7.29 45.82 35.93
N GLN A 689 -8.56 45.54 36.12
CA GLN A 689 -9.59 46.55 35.90
C GLN A 689 -9.45 47.73 36.89
N GLN A 690 -9.80 48.93 36.43
CA GLN A 690 -9.71 50.14 37.23
C GLN A 690 -10.69 50.13 38.43
N ASP A 691 -11.92 49.68 38.20
CA ASP A 691 -13.02 49.71 39.18
C ASP A 691 -13.53 48.30 39.54
N GLY A 692 -12.68 47.28 39.44
CA GLY A 692 -13.10 45.89 39.63
C GLY A 692 -11.99 44.96 40.09
N PRO A 693 -12.36 43.82 40.71
CA PRO A 693 -11.42 42.80 41.17
C PRO A 693 -10.90 41.90 40.03
N TYR A 694 -11.25 42.20 38.78
CA TYR A 694 -10.92 41.41 37.60
C TYR A 694 -9.53 41.73 37.05
N PHE A 695 -8.83 40.71 36.59
CA PHE A 695 -7.54 40.85 35.94
C PHE A 695 -7.36 39.85 34.79
N ARG A 696 -6.40 40.12 33.91
CA ARG A 696 -5.94 39.16 32.90
C ARG A 696 -4.63 38.54 33.39
N ASP A 697 -4.63 37.23 33.58
CA ASP A 697 -3.54 36.48 34.22
C ASP A 697 -2.64 35.73 33.21
N GLU A 698 -3.22 35.14 32.17
CA GLU A 698 -2.44 34.45 31.16
C GLU A 698 -1.70 35.44 30.27
N GLY A 699 -0.37 35.31 30.20
CA GLY A 699 0.55 35.97 29.26
C GLY A 699 0.53 37.49 29.22
N TRP A 700 0.21 38.13 30.35
CA TRP A 700 0.39 39.57 30.58
C TRP A 700 1.54 39.84 31.56
N ILE A 701 2.61 39.06 31.50
CA ILE A 701 3.82 39.25 32.31
C ILE A 701 4.99 39.40 31.35
N ASN A 702 5.74 40.48 31.51
CA ASN A 702 6.94 40.72 30.72
C ASN A 702 8.04 41.28 31.62
N THR A 703 9.28 40.84 31.41
CA THR A 703 10.43 41.19 32.24
C THR A 703 11.57 41.65 31.35
N THR A 704 12.37 42.61 31.82
CA THR A 704 13.61 43.00 31.15
C THR A 704 14.75 42.08 31.54
N ASP A 705 15.56 41.69 30.56
CA ASP A 705 16.80 40.94 30.78
C ASP A 705 18.00 41.85 31.12
N TYR A 706 17.79 43.17 31.18
CA TYR A 706 18.83 44.18 31.44
C TYR A 706 18.36 45.23 32.44
N THR A 707 19.31 45.89 33.10
CA THR A 707 19.05 46.98 34.06
C THR A 707 18.45 48.21 33.38
N VAL A 708 17.38 48.75 33.97
CA VAL A 708 16.71 49.96 33.45
C VAL A 708 16.92 51.14 34.40
N SER A 709 17.58 52.18 33.89
CA SER A 709 17.82 53.42 34.65
C SER A 709 16.51 54.05 35.13
N ARG A 710 16.51 54.62 36.33
CA ARG A 710 15.31 55.20 36.99
C ARG A 710 14.54 56.21 36.12
N ARG A 711 15.23 56.98 35.27
CA ARG A 711 14.61 57.96 34.35
C ARG A 711 13.83 57.33 33.18
N ARG A 712 14.16 56.09 32.79
CA ARG A 712 13.57 55.37 31.64
C ARG A 712 12.58 54.28 32.03
N GLN A 713 12.39 54.03 33.33
CA GLN A 713 11.54 52.91 33.79
C GLN A 713 10.09 53.05 33.35
N ASP A 714 9.61 54.28 33.29
CA ASP A 714 8.23 54.61 32.93
C ASP A 714 7.92 54.31 31.47
N GLU A 715 8.80 54.78 30.59
CA GLU A 715 8.75 54.53 29.15
C GLU A 715 8.90 53.03 28.87
N LYS A 716 9.90 52.37 29.49
CA LYS A 716 10.11 50.93 29.28
C LYS A 716 8.98 50.07 29.80
N ALA A 717 8.33 50.45 30.90
CA ALA A 717 7.16 49.71 31.40
C ALA A 717 5.98 49.77 30.41
N ILE A 718 5.79 50.89 29.70
CA ILE A 718 4.79 51.01 28.63
C ILE A 718 5.23 50.17 27.42
N ASP A 719 6.50 50.25 27.02
CA ASP A 719 7.03 49.43 25.92
C ASP A 719 6.81 47.92 26.15
N LEU A 720 7.03 47.44 27.37
CA LEU A 720 6.83 46.03 27.72
C LEU A 720 5.36 45.61 27.60
N LEU A 721 4.41 46.50 27.90
CA LEU A 721 2.98 46.26 27.71
C LEU A 721 2.59 46.29 26.22
N ASP A 722 3.19 47.18 25.44
CA ASP A 722 2.97 47.26 23.99
C ASP A 722 3.59 46.07 23.24
N GLU A 723 4.72 45.56 23.72
CA GLU A 723 5.33 44.30 23.26
C GLU A 723 4.40 43.10 23.52
N LEU A 724 3.84 42.99 24.73
CA LEU A 724 2.89 41.94 25.08
C LEU A 724 1.62 41.99 24.22
N ARG A 725 1.11 43.21 23.97
CA ARG A 725 -0.03 43.42 23.09
C ARG A 725 0.24 42.93 21.68
N ARG A 726 1.40 43.30 21.10
CA ARG A 726 1.79 42.90 19.73
C ARG A 726 1.99 41.39 19.55
N ARG A 727 2.34 40.64 20.60
CA ARG A 727 2.46 39.17 20.54
C ARG A 727 1.11 38.44 20.53
N ARG A 728 0.01 39.15 20.83
CA ARG A 728 -1.33 38.59 21.00
C ARG A 728 -2.32 39.03 19.93
N GLU A 729 -2.04 40.15 19.27
CA GLU A 729 -2.67 40.54 18.00
C GLU A 729 -2.02 39.75 16.87
#